data_AF-A0A1Y1K5L9-F1
#
_entry.id   AF-A0A1Y1K5L9-F1
#
_cell.length_a   1.000
_cell.length_b   1.000
_cell.length_c   1.000
_cell.angle_alpha   90.00
_cell.angle_beta   90.00
_cell.angle_gamma   90.00
#
_symmetry.space_group_name_H-M   'P 1'
#
loop_
_entity.id
_entity.type
_entity.pdbx_description
1 polymer ?
#
loop_
_entity_poly.entity_id
_entity_poly.type
_entity_poly.pdbx_seq_one_letter_code
_entity_poly.pdbx_strand_id
1 'polypeptide(L)'
;ATNMELPLMDSKFYTNPIDGLDVEDILRLYPELDNGAKGLYNITALQVAAAFTKNEVTPLIKLLLTYNNANEADELGRTPLHYAAMNGNTKLAELLLNAGADTECKFLYHQSTFRSAKEDYNRWNKLYTMFPPPDAWGRTPLHCATKEGHVEIIRLLIERKANVDVRDETGITPLLLAGSAKDNTSYESIISLLVGAGADVKIKNLVTDTTPLYHAVTFKSKHAVNTLLKAGAWLTIGSCYQTELHEAAANGSLDILETFFNDPRITVEDINKTDAYRRTPLHRAALGGHKDCIKALLNRGGSLIGSTRLSKETVMDVIFAHIPRPADFIKEIFDSKITKTPIPRQEGNSIKVTLDFSVLAPHGNERQMDVLWSMFSAATEKEKVTLLQHPLIESFLHLKWAKIRPFFYLLIATYTLFVLCLSAYVVLGIHNVGKFPILTSVFRMLVFLTGGGLFIHALIQFILSIRKHFFRQHELWMNLTNTGLAVVIAISGFSGHAGLPATSYEDLPEWTLHCASVAVLLSWSELMLLIGRSPSYGYYALMFAAVLQNILKVLLTFVCLVIGFALSFSIQFYGFEEFTNPWHSVVKTTVMMMGEFEYTDLFKGREEEQQSRLRLTSRIVFMCFIILASIVLMNLMVGVAVSDIQGLQEEGHGRRLEKQAEFIRQFEKVISVKVVDSKWFPNIIRRYLRRRGCIHLQLMIQPELTGYRSFDEKSTRKLPLELVESIVSMATNKDENADVFRNVRLEEIVEALKAVLCNNNNPERRITR
;
A
#
# COMPACT_ATOMS: atom_id res chain seq x y z
N ALA A 1 -36.86 -32.81 -1.96
CA ALA A 1 -36.89 -31.41 -2.41
C ALA A 1 -35.86 -31.26 -3.51
N THR A 2 -36.27 -31.54 -4.73
CA THR A 2 -35.41 -31.77 -5.89
C THR A 2 -34.96 -30.46 -6.51
N ASN A 3 -33.67 -30.16 -6.37
CA ASN A 3 -32.93 -29.33 -7.31
C ASN A 3 -33.08 -29.94 -8.70
N MET A 4 -33.72 -29.20 -9.60
CA MET A 4 -33.66 -29.47 -11.04
C MET A 4 -33.13 -28.19 -11.67
N GLU A 5 -31.81 -28.14 -11.84
CA GLU A 5 -31.14 -27.14 -12.66
C GLU A 5 -31.75 -27.23 -14.07
N LEU A 6 -32.49 -26.20 -14.46
CA LEU A 6 -32.78 -25.96 -15.87
C LEU A 6 -31.46 -25.64 -16.56
N PRO A 7 -31.14 -26.25 -17.71
CA PRO A 7 -29.91 -25.95 -18.42
C PRO A 7 -29.97 -24.49 -18.88
N LEU A 8 -29.02 -23.68 -18.44
CA LEU A 8 -28.65 -22.41 -19.04
C LEU A 8 -28.26 -22.70 -20.50
N MET A 9 -29.21 -22.59 -21.42
CA MET A 9 -28.97 -22.72 -22.86
C MET A 9 -28.58 -21.35 -23.41
N ASP A 10 -27.37 -21.27 -23.96
CA ASP A 10 -26.81 -20.10 -24.64
C ASP A 10 -27.74 -19.58 -25.75
N SER A 11 -28.04 -18.28 -25.71
CA SER A 11 -28.90 -17.56 -26.67
C SER A 11 -28.29 -17.37 -28.07
N LYS A 12 -27.22 -18.11 -28.42
CA LYS A 12 -26.41 -17.91 -29.64
C LYS A 12 -26.62 -18.94 -30.75
N PHE A 13 -27.50 -19.93 -30.58
CA PHE A 13 -27.68 -21.01 -31.57
C PHE A 13 -29.14 -21.29 -31.97
N TYR A 14 -29.92 -20.24 -32.24
CA TYR A 14 -31.16 -20.40 -33.00
C TYR A 14 -31.20 -19.34 -34.11
N THR A 15 -30.78 -19.74 -35.32
CA THR A 15 -31.24 -19.05 -36.53
C THR A 15 -32.75 -19.27 -36.61
N ASN A 16 -33.51 -18.19 -36.39
CA ASN A 16 -34.95 -18.25 -36.37
C ASN A 16 -35.42 -18.63 -37.79
N PRO A 17 -36.15 -19.74 -38.02
CA PRO A 17 -36.56 -20.17 -39.36
C PRO A 17 -37.56 -19.21 -40.04
N ILE A 18 -37.82 -18.05 -39.44
CA ILE A 18 -38.80 -17.04 -39.81
C ILE A 18 -38.13 -15.71 -40.18
N ASP A 19 -36.80 -15.61 -40.11
CA ASP A 19 -36.05 -14.42 -40.54
C ASP A 19 -36.28 -14.17 -42.03
N GLY A 20 -37.17 -13.22 -42.35
CA GLY A 20 -37.50 -12.79 -43.71
C GLY A 20 -38.95 -12.99 -44.17
N LEU A 21 -39.82 -13.60 -43.35
CA LEU A 21 -41.25 -13.76 -43.64
C LEU A 21 -42.04 -12.52 -43.18
N ASP A 22 -42.96 -12.03 -44.02
CA ASP A 22 -43.87 -10.92 -43.66
C ASP A 22 -44.99 -11.43 -42.74
N VAL A 23 -45.66 -10.53 -42.00
CA VAL A 23 -46.77 -10.85 -41.10
C VAL A 23 -47.88 -11.62 -41.82
N GLU A 24 -48.15 -11.28 -43.08
CA GLU A 24 -49.10 -12.00 -43.93
C GLU A 24 -48.69 -13.45 -44.18
N ASP A 25 -47.40 -13.71 -44.41
CA ASP A 25 -46.91 -15.06 -44.62
C ASP A 25 -46.96 -15.88 -43.33
N ILE A 26 -46.69 -15.26 -42.18
CA ILE A 26 -46.79 -15.89 -40.87
C ILE A 26 -48.26 -16.23 -40.55
N LEU A 27 -49.20 -15.31 -40.79
CA LEU A 27 -50.62 -15.57 -40.57
C LEU A 27 -51.17 -16.61 -41.56
N ARG A 28 -50.66 -16.67 -42.80
CA ARG A 28 -50.99 -17.72 -43.78
C ARG A 28 -50.44 -19.10 -43.40
N LEU A 29 -49.25 -19.15 -42.80
CA LEU A 29 -48.65 -20.40 -42.30
C LEU A 29 -49.38 -20.95 -41.07
N TYR A 30 -50.13 -20.11 -40.35
CA TYR A 30 -50.83 -20.47 -39.12
C TYR A 30 -52.27 -19.92 -39.13
N PRO A 31 -53.16 -20.51 -39.96
CA PRO A 31 -54.55 -20.05 -40.12
C PRO A 31 -55.41 -20.20 -38.84
N GLU A 32 -54.93 -20.92 -37.83
CA GLU A 32 -55.58 -21.03 -36.51
C GLU A 32 -55.55 -19.72 -35.70
N LEU A 33 -54.81 -18.70 -36.18
CA LEU A 33 -54.70 -17.37 -35.58
C LEU A 33 -55.68 -16.34 -36.20
N ASP A 34 -56.61 -16.77 -37.05
CA ASP A 34 -57.49 -15.86 -37.82
C ASP A 34 -58.56 -15.14 -36.96
N ASN A 35 -58.92 -13.94 -37.41
CA ASN A 35 -59.80 -12.90 -36.84
C ASN A 35 -60.61 -13.26 -35.58
N GLY A 36 -59.99 -13.09 -34.41
CA GLY A 36 -60.63 -13.17 -33.09
C GLY A 36 -60.66 -14.57 -32.46
N ALA A 37 -60.19 -15.60 -33.18
CA ALA A 37 -59.93 -16.90 -32.58
C ALA A 37 -58.59 -16.87 -31.85
N LYS A 38 -58.61 -17.19 -30.56
CA LYS A 38 -57.41 -17.46 -29.78
C LYS A 38 -56.75 -18.71 -30.34
N GLY A 39 -55.60 -18.56 -30.98
CA GLY A 39 -54.79 -19.69 -31.45
C GLY A 39 -54.23 -20.51 -30.28
N LEU A 40 -53.39 -21.51 -30.57
CA LEU A 40 -52.67 -22.27 -29.53
C LEU A 40 -52.01 -21.34 -28.49
N TYR A 41 -52.17 -21.65 -27.20
CA TYR A 41 -51.66 -20.87 -26.06
C TYR A 41 -52.24 -19.46 -25.89
N ASN A 42 -53.44 -19.22 -26.45
CA ASN A 42 -54.18 -17.97 -26.29
C ASN A 42 -53.49 -16.75 -26.93
N ILE A 43 -52.64 -17.00 -27.93
CA ILE A 43 -51.90 -15.96 -28.66
C ILE A 43 -52.78 -15.36 -29.75
N THR A 44 -52.82 -14.03 -29.85
CA THR A 44 -53.63 -13.31 -30.86
C THR A 44 -52.81 -12.95 -32.10
N ALA A 45 -53.47 -12.82 -33.26
CA ALA A 45 -52.83 -12.30 -34.48
C ALA A 45 -52.15 -10.94 -34.27
N LEU A 46 -52.69 -10.11 -33.37
CA LEU A 46 -52.10 -8.81 -33.02
C LEU A 46 -50.77 -8.96 -32.26
N GLN A 47 -50.64 -9.94 -31.36
CA GLN A 47 -49.38 -10.23 -30.67
C GLN A 47 -48.31 -10.77 -31.63
N VAL A 48 -48.70 -11.63 -32.57
CA VAL A 48 -47.81 -12.15 -33.62
C VAL A 48 -47.33 -11.00 -34.51
N ALA A 49 -48.24 -10.13 -34.95
CA ALA A 49 -47.87 -8.93 -35.69
C ALA A 49 -46.89 -8.06 -34.88
N ALA A 50 -47.10 -7.87 -33.58
CA ALA A 50 -46.19 -7.10 -32.73
C ALA A 50 -44.81 -7.74 -32.55
N ALA A 51 -44.71 -9.07 -32.64
CA ALA A 51 -43.47 -9.81 -32.47
C ALA A 51 -42.56 -9.82 -33.71
N PHE A 52 -43.12 -9.71 -34.93
CA PHE A 52 -42.34 -9.87 -36.17
C PHE A 52 -42.25 -8.61 -37.04
N THR A 53 -43.00 -7.55 -36.71
CA THR A 53 -43.00 -6.32 -37.52
C THR A 53 -41.76 -5.46 -37.27
N LYS A 54 -41.09 -5.05 -38.36
CA LYS A 54 -39.89 -4.20 -38.34
C LYS A 54 -40.23 -2.70 -38.34
N ASN A 55 -40.79 -2.19 -37.24
CA ASN A 55 -41.10 -0.76 -37.05
C ASN A 55 -41.96 -0.08 -38.14
N GLU A 56 -42.74 -0.90 -38.85
CA GLU A 56 -43.68 -0.48 -39.89
C GLU A 56 -45.11 -0.82 -39.47
N VAL A 57 -46.01 0.13 -39.66
CA VAL A 57 -47.44 -0.06 -39.41
C VAL A 57 -48.12 -0.37 -40.74
N THR A 58 -48.38 -1.64 -41.02
CA THR A 58 -49.14 -2.05 -42.20
C THR A 58 -50.64 -1.79 -41.99
N PRO A 59 -51.43 -1.62 -43.08
CA PRO A 59 -52.89 -1.51 -43.00
C PRO A 59 -53.53 -2.68 -42.23
N LEU A 60 -52.92 -3.87 -42.34
CA LEU A 60 -53.31 -5.07 -41.61
C LEU A 60 -53.26 -4.89 -40.10
N ILE A 61 -52.25 -4.22 -39.54
CA ILE A 61 -52.14 -3.97 -38.09
C ILE A 61 -53.28 -3.05 -37.62
N LYS A 62 -53.62 -2.03 -38.41
CA LYS A 62 -54.76 -1.14 -38.09
C LYS A 62 -56.08 -1.91 -38.12
N LEU A 63 -56.24 -2.83 -39.09
CA LEU A 63 -57.40 -3.72 -39.15
C LEU A 63 -57.44 -4.66 -37.94
N LEU A 64 -56.32 -5.28 -37.57
CA LEU A 64 -56.22 -6.17 -36.41
C LEU A 64 -56.53 -5.45 -35.10
N LEU A 65 -56.16 -4.17 -34.97
CA LEU A 65 -56.53 -3.32 -33.83
C LEU A 65 -58.03 -2.99 -33.76
N THR A 66 -58.76 -2.98 -34.89
CA THR A 66 -60.22 -2.77 -34.88
C THR A 66 -61.01 -3.99 -34.42
N TYR A 67 -60.43 -5.20 -34.55
CA TYR A 67 -61.10 -6.47 -34.23
C TYR A 67 -60.59 -7.14 -32.94
N ASN A 68 -59.37 -6.82 -32.49
CA ASN A 68 -58.76 -7.43 -31.30
C ASN A 68 -58.56 -6.40 -30.18
N ASN A 69 -58.72 -6.81 -28.93
CA ASN A 69 -58.43 -5.97 -27.78
C ASN A 69 -56.91 -5.80 -27.61
N ALA A 70 -56.44 -4.55 -27.50
CA ALA A 70 -55.02 -4.22 -27.32
C ALA A 70 -54.40 -4.80 -26.04
N ASN A 71 -55.25 -5.22 -25.09
CA ASN A 71 -54.88 -5.79 -23.79
C ASN A 71 -55.03 -7.32 -23.73
N GLU A 72 -55.33 -8.00 -24.83
CA GLU A 72 -55.34 -9.46 -24.80
C GLU A 72 -53.96 -10.00 -24.45
N ALA A 73 -53.91 -10.83 -23.41
CA ALA A 73 -52.71 -11.48 -22.93
C ALA A 73 -52.71 -12.96 -23.28
N ASP A 74 -51.54 -13.49 -23.63
CA ASP A 74 -51.35 -14.93 -23.80
C ASP A 74 -51.33 -15.67 -22.45
N GLU A 75 -51.15 -17.00 -22.48
CA GLU A 75 -51.05 -17.82 -21.27
C GLU A 75 -49.90 -17.44 -20.32
N LEU A 76 -48.92 -16.65 -20.78
CA LEU A 76 -47.80 -16.15 -19.98
C LEU A 76 -48.02 -14.70 -19.51
N GLY A 77 -49.17 -14.09 -19.81
CA GLY A 77 -49.46 -12.69 -19.46
C GLY A 77 -48.83 -11.66 -20.40
N ARG A 78 -48.28 -12.08 -21.55
CA ARG A 78 -47.65 -11.18 -22.53
C ARG A 78 -48.73 -10.53 -23.39
N THR A 79 -48.69 -9.21 -23.51
CA THR A 79 -49.60 -8.41 -24.34
C THR A 79 -48.91 -7.95 -25.63
N PRO A 80 -49.64 -7.49 -26.67
CA PRO A 80 -49.04 -6.88 -27.85
C PRO A 80 -48.01 -5.78 -27.52
N LEU A 81 -48.26 -5.03 -26.43
CA LEU A 81 -47.37 -3.97 -25.96
C LEU A 81 -46.02 -4.51 -25.44
N HIS A 82 -46.00 -5.70 -24.84
CA HIS A 82 -44.73 -6.35 -24.44
C HIS A 82 -43.86 -6.67 -25.66
N TYR A 83 -44.44 -7.21 -26.73
CA TYR A 83 -43.71 -7.54 -27.94
C TYR A 83 -43.23 -6.28 -28.68
N ALA A 84 -44.08 -5.25 -28.78
CA ALA A 84 -43.67 -3.96 -29.32
C ALA A 84 -42.49 -3.37 -28.52
N ALA A 85 -42.53 -3.49 -27.19
CA ALA A 85 -41.47 -3.05 -26.28
C ALA A 85 -40.17 -3.85 -26.40
N MET A 86 -40.21 -5.17 -26.61
CA MET A 86 -39.01 -6.00 -26.80
C MET A 86 -38.32 -5.71 -28.14
N ASN A 87 -39.11 -5.49 -29.20
CA ASN A 87 -38.60 -5.34 -30.56
C ASN A 87 -38.26 -3.91 -30.97
N GLY A 88 -38.55 -2.91 -30.13
CA GLY A 88 -38.28 -1.51 -30.46
C GLY A 88 -39.24 -0.92 -31.49
N ASN A 89 -40.44 -1.49 -31.62
CA ASN A 89 -41.43 -1.07 -32.60
C ASN A 89 -42.23 0.16 -32.09
N THR A 90 -41.63 1.34 -32.21
CA THR A 90 -42.13 2.60 -31.63
C THR A 90 -43.49 3.01 -32.18
N LYS A 91 -43.70 2.92 -33.50
CA LYS A 91 -44.98 3.30 -34.13
C LYS A 91 -46.12 2.39 -33.69
N LEU A 92 -45.84 1.09 -33.55
CA LEU A 92 -46.82 0.13 -33.07
C LEU A 92 -47.15 0.36 -31.59
N ALA A 93 -46.13 0.62 -30.76
CA ALA A 93 -46.33 0.94 -29.35
C ALA A 93 -47.20 2.20 -29.18
N GLU A 94 -46.97 3.25 -29.97
CA GLU A 94 -47.79 4.46 -29.96
C GLU A 94 -49.25 4.18 -30.33
N LEU A 95 -49.50 3.37 -31.36
CA LEU A 95 -50.86 2.98 -31.76
C LEU A 95 -51.56 2.14 -30.70
N LEU A 96 -50.86 1.18 -30.10
CA LEU A 96 -51.39 0.36 -29.01
C LEU A 96 -51.77 1.21 -27.80
N LEU A 97 -50.90 2.15 -27.41
CA LEU A 97 -51.17 3.07 -26.31
C LEU A 97 -52.33 4.02 -26.64
N ASN A 98 -52.47 4.48 -27.88
CA ASN A 98 -53.62 5.27 -28.33
C ASN A 98 -54.94 4.48 -28.31
N ALA A 99 -54.87 3.17 -28.52
CA ALA A 99 -56.00 2.25 -28.43
C ALA A 99 -56.34 1.82 -26.99
N GLY A 100 -55.66 2.37 -25.97
CA GLY A 100 -55.93 2.07 -24.56
C GLY A 100 -55.19 0.82 -24.05
N ALA A 101 -54.04 0.48 -24.63
CA ALA A 101 -53.17 -0.55 -24.07
C ALA A 101 -52.71 -0.18 -22.65
N ASP A 102 -52.82 -1.14 -21.73
CA ASP A 102 -52.41 -1.03 -20.34
C ASP A 102 -50.88 -1.18 -20.22
N THR A 103 -50.26 -0.18 -19.58
CA THR A 103 -48.81 -0.12 -19.36
C THR A 103 -48.34 -1.00 -18.21
N GLU A 104 -49.26 -1.44 -17.35
CA GLU A 104 -48.96 -2.15 -16.10
C GLU A 104 -49.18 -3.67 -16.19
N CYS A 105 -49.49 -4.18 -17.38
CA CYS A 105 -49.59 -5.62 -17.62
C CYS A 105 -48.29 -6.33 -17.23
N LYS A 106 -48.39 -7.48 -16.55
CA LYS A 106 -47.25 -8.26 -16.06
C LYS A 106 -47.25 -9.67 -16.63
N PHE A 107 -46.07 -10.22 -16.84
CA PHE A 107 -45.93 -11.66 -17.04
C PHE A 107 -46.46 -12.44 -15.83
N LEU A 108 -47.26 -13.47 -16.09
CA LEU A 108 -47.92 -14.28 -15.07
C LEU A 108 -47.18 -15.59 -14.86
N TYR A 109 -46.87 -15.91 -13.60
CA TYR A 109 -46.42 -17.24 -13.22
C TYR A 109 -47.61 -18.19 -13.07
N HIS A 110 -47.77 -19.16 -13.97
CA HIS A 110 -48.74 -20.25 -13.80
C HIS A 110 -48.04 -21.62 -13.77
N GLN A 111 -48.17 -22.34 -12.67
CA GLN A 111 -47.60 -23.69 -12.52
C GLN A 111 -48.32 -24.74 -13.42
N SER A 112 -49.55 -24.43 -13.85
CA SER A 112 -50.38 -25.28 -14.73
C SER A 112 -49.96 -25.24 -16.20
N THR A 113 -49.45 -24.11 -16.71
CA THR A 113 -49.02 -23.95 -18.11
C THR A 113 -47.73 -24.70 -18.42
N PHE A 114 -46.82 -24.83 -17.44
CA PHE A 114 -45.63 -25.68 -17.55
C PHE A 114 -45.95 -27.19 -17.55
N ARG A 115 -47.09 -27.59 -16.98
CA ARG A 115 -47.51 -29.00 -16.89
C ARG A 115 -48.16 -29.48 -18.19
N SER A 116 -48.96 -28.64 -18.85
CA SER A 116 -49.56 -28.94 -20.17
C SER A 116 -48.52 -28.89 -21.30
N ALA A 117 -47.54 -27.97 -21.24
CA ALA A 117 -46.44 -27.88 -22.20
C ALA A 117 -45.57 -29.15 -22.29
N LYS A 118 -45.51 -29.94 -21.21
CA LYS A 118 -44.74 -31.18 -21.14
C LYS A 118 -45.40 -32.35 -21.88
N GLU A 119 -46.73 -32.30 -22.05
CA GLU A 119 -47.51 -33.35 -22.73
C GLU A 119 -47.46 -33.21 -24.26
N ASP A 120 -47.12 -32.03 -24.79
CA ASP A 120 -47.06 -31.73 -26.24
C ASP A 120 -45.68 -31.16 -26.67
N TYR A 121 -44.60 -31.80 -26.19
CA TYR A 121 -43.19 -31.35 -26.26
C TYR A 121 -42.71 -30.90 -27.66
N ASN A 122 -43.08 -31.62 -28.73
CA ASN A 122 -42.67 -31.27 -30.10
C ASN A 122 -43.36 -30.01 -30.65
N ARG A 123 -44.58 -29.72 -30.20
CA ARG A 123 -45.32 -28.51 -30.58
C ARG A 123 -44.88 -27.30 -29.76
N TRP A 124 -44.62 -27.51 -28.46
CA TRP A 124 -44.09 -26.46 -27.60
C TRP A 124 -42.69 -26.01 -28.06
N ASN A 125 -41.83 -26.92 -28.54
CA ASN A 125 -40.53 -26.56 -29.11
C ASN A 125 -40.60 -25.62 -30.33
N LYS A 126 -41.63 -25.73 -31.19
CA LYS A 126 -41.79 -24.85 -32.36
C LYS A 126 -42.30 -23.44 -31.99
N LEU A 127 -43.12 -23.35 -30.93
CA LEU A 127 -43.51 -22.07 -30.35
C LEU A 127 -42.39 -21.45 -29.51
N TYR A 128 -41.58 -22.26 -28.83
CA TYR A 128 -40.40 -21.82 -28.08
C TYR A 128 -39.39 -21.09 -28.97
N THR A 129 -39.22 -21.56 -30.21
CA THR A 129 -38.37 -20.87 -31.20
C THR A 129 -38.95 -19.53 -31.66
N MET A 130 -40.28 -19.36 -31.61
CA MET A 130 -40.98 -18.17 -32.10
C MET A 130 -41.22 -17.14 -30.98
N PHE A 131 -41.48 -17.60 -29.75
CA PHE A 131 -41.85 -16.82 -28.57
C PHE A 131 -41.18 -17.38 -27.32
N PRO A 132 -39.91 -17.02 -27.03
CA PRO A 132 -39.19 -17.56 -25.89
C PRO A 132 -39.88 -17.24 -24.55
N PRO A 133 -39.76 -18.11 -23.53
CA PRO A 133 -40.28 -17.83 -22.20
C PRO A 133 -39.58 -16.59 -21.61
N PRO A 134 -40.26 -15.81 -20.76
CA PRO A 134 -39.66 -14.63 -20.15
C PRO A 134 -38.54 -15.01 -19.18
N ASP A 135 -37.45 -14.24 -19.17
CA ASP A 135 -36.32 -14.52 -18.25
C ASP A 135 -36.71 -14.33 -16.76
N ALA A 136 -37.71 -13.50 -16.49
CA ALA A 136 -38.27 -13.29 -15.16
C ALA A 136 -39.75 -12.92 -15.26
N TRP A 137 -40.54 -13.45 -14.34
CA TRP A 137 -41.98 -13.19 -14.20
C TRP A 137 -42.23 -11.84 -13.54
N GLY A 138 -43.45 -11.31 -13.68
CA GLY A 138 -43.83 -10.01 -13.10
C GLY A 138 -43.28 -8.78 -13.84
N ARG A 139 -42.53 -8.96 -14.94
CA ARG A 139 -42.03 -7.87 -15.78
C ARG A 139 -43.16 -7.22 -16.58
N THR A 140 -43.07 -5.89 -16.73
CA THR A 140 -43.97 -5.04 -17.52
C THR A 140 -43.39 -4.70 -18.89
N PRO A 141 -44.14 -4.09 -19.82
CA PRO A 141 -43.57 -3.58 -21.08
C PRO A 141 -42.41 -2.61 -20.84
N LEU A 142 -42.45 -1.82 -19.76
CA LEU A 142 -41.36 -0.91 -19.38
C LEU A 142 -40.07 -1.66 -19.02
N HIS A 143 -40.15 -2.80 -18.33
CA HIS A 143 -38.99 -3.65 -18.07
C HIS A 143 -38.38 -4.17 -19.37
N CYS A 144 -39.22 -4.61 -20.30
CA CYS A 144 -38.77 -5.16 -21.59
C CYS A 144 -38.07 -4.10 -22.44
N ALA A 145 -38.68 -2.92 -22.58
CA ALA A 145 -38.08 -1.79 -23.29
C ALA A 145 -36.76 -1.36 -22.66
N THR A 146 -36.68 -1.34 -21.32
CA THR A 146 -35.47 -0.96 -20.58
C THR A 146 -34.33 -1.96 -20.75
N LYS A 147 -34.62 -3.27 -20.69
CA LYS A 147 -33.63 -4.32 -20.89
C LYS A 147 -33.02 -4.26 -22.29
N GLU A 148 -33.86 -4.09 -23.30
CA GLU A 148 -33.42 -4.11 -24.70
C GLU A 148 -32.85 -2.78 -25.20
N GLY A 149 -33.00 -1.70 -24.42
CA GLY A 149 -32.39 -0.41 -24.70
C GLY A 149 -33.25 0.55 -25.55
N HIS A 150 -34.56 0.34 -25.63
CA HIS A 150 -35.46 1.06 -26.54
C HIS A 150 -35.95 2.39 -25.94
N VAL A 151 -35.09 3.40 -25.98
CA VAL A 151 -35.29 4.73 -25.35
C VAL A 151 -36.63 5.38 -25.69
N GLU A 152 -37.07 5.36 -26.96
CA GLU A 152 -38.31 6.04 -27.34
C GLU A 152 -39.58 5.31 -26.92
N ILE A 153 -39.53 3.98 -26.76
CA ILE A 153 -40.65 3.25 -26.15
C ILE A 153 -40.73 3.59 -24.66
N ILE A 154 -39.59 3.69 -23.97
CA ILE A 154 -39.53 4.09 -22.56
C ILE A 154 -40.13 5.48 -22.39
N ARG A 155 -39.76 6.44 -23.26
CA ARG A 155 -40.36 7.78 -23.27
C ARG A 155 -41.88 7.73 -23.42
N LEU A 156 -42.38 7.01 -24.43
CA LEU A 156 -43.83 6.88 -24.68
C LEU A 156 -44.57 6.26 -23.48
N LEU A 157 -44.01 5.22 -22.87
CA LEU A 157 -44.60 4.57 -21.70
C LEU A 157 -44.64 5.53 -20.48
N ILE A 158 -43.57 6.29 -20.25
CA ILE A 158 -43.51 7.30 -19.18
C ILE A 158 -44.53 8.43 -19.43
N GLU A 159 -44.66 8.92 -20.66
CA GLU A 159 -45.66 9.93 -21.04
C GLU A 159 -47.09 9.46 -20.77
N ARG A 160 -47.34 8.15 -20.85
CA ARG A 160 -48.61 7.51 -20.49
C ARG A 160 -48.72 7.14 -19.01
N LYS A 161 -47.85 7.68 -18.16
CA LYS A 161 -47.83 7.48 -16.70
C LYS A 161 -47.61 6.03 -16.28
N ALA A 162 -46.84 5.25 -17.04
CA ALA A 162 -46.38 3.95 -16.60
C ALA A 162 -45.62 4.08 -15.27
N ASN A 163 -45.83 3.15 -14.35
CA ASN A 163 -45.16 3.16 -13.06
C ASN A 163 -43.70 2.73 -13.22
N VAL A 164 -42.78 3.65 -12.90
CA VAL A 164 -41.33 3.45 -13.07
C VAL A 164 -40.69 2.62 -11.97
N ASP A 165 -41.38 2.41 -10.84
CA ASP A 165 -40.89 1.67 -9.68
C ASP A 165 -41.52 0.27 -9.53
N VAL A 166 -42.18 -0.23 -10.58
CA VAL A 166 -42.72 -1.60 -10.58
C VAL A 166 -41.59 -2.58 -10.37
N ARG A 167 -41.80 -3.55 -9.48
CA ARG A 167 -40.86 -4.65 -9.24
C ARG A 167 -41.36 -5.91 -9.93
N ASP A 168 -40.45 -6.60 -10.62
CA ASP A 168 -40.66 -7.96 -11.09
C ASP A 168 -40.64 -8.96 -9.91
N GLU A 169 -40.87 -10.25 -10.17
CA GLU A 169 -40.93 -11.27 -9.11
C GLU A 169 -39.58 -11.50 -8.40
N THR A 170 -38.46 -11.04 -8.99
CA THR A 170 -37.14 -11.06 -8.37
C THR A 170 -36.83 -9.77 -7.60
N GLY A 171 -37.76 -8.81 -7.59
CA GLY A 171 -37.61 -7.52 -6.93
C GLY A 171 -36.84 -6.48 -7.76
N ILE A 172 -36.57 -6.74 -9.04
CA ILE A 172 -35.86 -5.82 -9.94
C ILE A 172 -36.85 -4.81 -10.51
N THR A 173 -36.48 -3.53 -10.47
CA THR A 173 -37.20 -2.41 -11.12
C THR A 173 -36.65 -2.14 -12.52
N PRO A 174 -37.35 -1.39 -13.40
CA PRO A 174 -36.79 -0.89 -14.65
C PRO A 174 -35.44 -0.17 -14.48
N LEU A 175 -35.29 0.68 -13.45
CA LEU A 175 -34.05 1.42 -13.21
C LEU A 175 -32.83 0.52 -12.92
N LEU A 176 -32.99 -0.51 -12.09
CA LEU A 176 -31.96 -1.54 -11.88
C LEU A 176 -31.69 -2.35 -13.15
N LEU A 177 -32.72 -2.66 -13.93
CA LEU A 177 -32.61 -3.45 -15.16
C LEU A 177 -31.86 -2.71 -16.27
N ALA A 178 -31.80 -1.37 -16.22
CA ALA A 178 -30.99 -0.55 -17.13
C ALA A 178 -29.51 -0.98 -17.12
N GLY A 179 -29.00 -1.56 -16.02
CA GLY A 179 -27.65 -2.14 -15.97
C GLY A 179 -27.41 -3.30 -16.96
N SER A 180 -28.43 -3.79 -17.65
CA SER A 180 -28.32 -4.79 -18.72
C SER A 180 -28.30 -4.17 -20.13
N ALA A 181 -28.30 -2.84 -20.25
CA ALA A 181 -28.27 -2.15 -21.54
C ALA A 181 -27.02 -2.53 -22.36
N LYS A 182 -27.19 -2.52 -23.69
CA LYS A 182 -26.15 -2.95 -24.65
C LYS A 182 -25.04 -1.91 -24.81
N ASP A 183 -25.38 -0.62 -24.71
CA ASP A 183 -24.53 0.51 -25.00
C ASP A 183 -24.65 1.63 -23.95
N ASN A 184 -23.56 2.38 -23.77
CA ASN A 184 -23.51 3.46 -22.79
C ASN A 184 -24.45 4.64 -23.13
N THR A 185 -24.67 4.91 -24.42
CA THR A 185 -25.53 6.00 -24.90
C THR A 185 -27.01 5.75 -24.60
N SER A 186 -27.49 4.53 -24.83
CA SER A 186 -28.82 4.10 -24.43
C SER A 186 -28.94 4.11 -22.91
N TYR A 187 -27.95 3.58 -22.18
CA TYR A 187 -27.93 3.59 -20.72
C TYR A 187 -28.12 5.01 -20.14
N GLU A 188 -27.33 5.99 -20.61
CA GLU A 188 -27.43 7.39 -20.17
C GLU A 188 -28.81 8.00 -20.43
N SER A 189 -29.39 7.69 -21.58
CA SER A 189 -30.72 8.17 -21.97
C SER A 189 -31.81 7.55 -21.09
N ILE A 190 -31.73 6.24 -20.85
CA ILE A 190 -32.65 5.48 -19.99
C ILE A 190 -32.62 6.01 -18.56
N ILE A 191 -31.42 6.18 -17.99
CA ILE A 191 -31.25 6.73 -16.64
C ILE A 191 -31.86 8.14 -16.56
N SER A 192 -31.59 8.99 -17.56
CA SER A 192 -32.14 10.36 -17.57
C SER A 192 -33.67 10.37 -17.63
N LEU A 193 -34.29 9.48 -18.42
CA LEU A 193 -35.74 9.37 -18.53
C LEU A 193 -36.38 8.82 -17.25
N LEU A 194 -35.87 7.70 -16.72
CA LEU A 194 -36.44 7.05 -15.53
C LEU A 194 -36.28 7.91 -14.27
N VAL A 195 -35.10 8.51 -14.07
CA VAL A 195 -34.86 9.42 -12.94
C VAL A 195 -35.68 10.71 -13.09
N GLY A 196 -35.79 11.25 -14.31
CA GLY A 196 -36.65 12.40 -14.60
C GLY A 196 -38.13 12.15 -14.34
N ALA A 197 -38.58 10.89 -14.47
CA ALA A 197 -39.93 10.45 -14.16
C ALA A 197 -40.17 10.15 -12.66
N GLY A 198 -39.15 10.30 -11.81
CA GLY A 198 -39.26 10.15 -10.36
C GLY A 198 -38.99 8.74 -9.83
N ALA A 199 -38.28 7.89 -10.58
CA ALA A 199 -37.90 6.55 -10.12
C ALA A 199 -37.05 6.59 -8.83
N ASP A 200 -37.28 5.63 -7.93
CA ASP A 200 -36.51 5.49 -6.69
C ASP A 200 -35.08 5.05 -6.97
N VAL A 201 -34.12 5.95 -6.74
CA VAL A 201 -32.69 5.69 -6.95
C VAL A 201 -32.00 4.95 -5.81
N LYS A 202 -32.69 4.73 -4.67
CA LYS A 202 -32.13 4.08 -3.46
C LYS A 202 -32.39 2.57 -3.41
N ILE A 203 -32.96 2.04 -4.48
CA ILE A 203 -33.21 0.61 -4.64
C ILE A 203 -31.93 -0.21 -4.70
N LYS A 204 -32.03 -1.46 -4.24
CA LYS A 204 -30.94 -2.42 -4.21
C LYS A 204 -31.42 -3.75 -4.76
N ASN A 205 -30.63 -4.37 -5.61
CA ASN A 205 -30.90 -5.71 -6.10
C ASN A 205 -30.78 -6.71 -4.93
N LEU A 206 -31.82 -7.50 -4.69
CA LEU A 206 -31.88 -8.44 -3.57
C LEU A 206 -30.87 -9.60 -3.68
N VAL A 207 -30.41 -9.92 -4.89
CA VAL A 207 -29.51 -11.04 -5.17
C VAL A 207 -28.06 -10.58 -5.19
N THR A 208 -27.74 -9.56 -6.00
CA THR A 208 -26.37 -9.08 -6.21
C THR A 208 -25.96 -7.96 -5.27
N ASP A 209 -26.91 -7.41 -4.52
CA ASP A 209 -26.70 -6.29 -3.62
C ASP A 209 -26.22 -5.02 -4.37
N THR A 210 -26.46 -4.94 -5.69
CA THR A 210 -26.05 -3.81 -6.53
C THR A 210 -27.10 -2.70 -6.56
N THR A 211 -26.65 -1.47 -6.78
CA THR A 211 -27.50 -0.27 -6.90
C THR A 211 -27.43 0.31 -8.31
N PRO A 212 -28.39 1.16 -8.73
CA PRO A 212 -28.31 1.88 -10.00
C PRO A 212 -27.01 2.71 -10.11
N LEU A 213 -26.55 3.28 -8.99
CA LEU A 213 -25.29 4.01 -8.93
C LEU A 213 -24.08 3.11 -9.22
N TYR A 214 -24.06 1.89 -8.66
CA TYR A 214 -23.02 0.91 -8.97
C TYR A 214 -22.98 0.58 -10.47
N HIS A 215 -24.14 0.35 -11.10
CA HIS A 215 -24.22 0.10 -12.53
C HIS A 215 -23.67 1.28 -13.35
N ALA A 216 -24.00 2.53 -12.99
CA ALA A 216 -23.49 3.70 -13.68
C ALA A 216 -21.95 3.81 -13.63
N VAL A 217 -21.33 3.38 -12.52
CA VAL A 217 -19.87 3.32 -12.39
C VAL A 217 -19.28 2.19 -13.25
N THR A 218 -19.92 1.02 -13.30
CA THR A 218 -19.45 -0.10 -14.15
C THR A 218 -19.49 0.23 -15.64
N PHE A 219 -20.50 1.01 -16.09
CA PHE A 219 -20.58 1.53 -17.46
C PHE A 219 -19.64 2.71 -17.74
N LYS A 220 -18.91 3.19 -16.71
CA LYS A 220 -18.01 4.35 -16.79
C LYS A 220 -18.70 5.64 -17.27
N SER A 221 -20.01 5.79 -17.02
CA SER A 221 -20.78 6.97 -17.40
C SER A 221 -20.76 8.05 -16.32
N LYS A 222 -20.03 9.15 -16.59
CA LYS A 222 -20.04 10.35 -15.73
C LYS A 222 -21.42 11.01 -15.67
N HIS A 223 -22.14 11.02 -16.80
CA HIS A 223 -23.46 11.64 -16.90
C HIS A 223 -24.49 10.90 -16.05
N ALA A 224 -24.57 9.57 -16.17
CA ALA A 224 -25.48 8.77 -15.36
C ALA A 224 -25.18 8.87 -13.85
N VAL A 225 -23.89 8.86 -13.46
CA VAL A 225 -23.48 9.06 -12.06
C VAL A 225 -23.94 10.42 -11.54
N ASN A 226 -23.70 11.51 -12.29
CA ASN A 226 -24.14 12.84 -11.89
C ASN A 226 -25.67 12.96 -11.76
N THR A 227 -26.42 12.36 -12.69
CA THR A 227 -27.89 12.33 -12.65
C THR A 227 -28.40 11.60 -11.41
N LEU A 228 -27.84 10.44 -11.10
CA LEU A 228 -28.22 9.65 -9.92
C LEU A 228 -27.83 10.34 -8.60
N LEU A 229 -26.64 10.95 -8.52
CA LEU A 229 -26.21 11.70 -7.34
C LEU A 229 -27.11 12.91 -7.06
N LYS A 230 -27.49 13.66 -8.11
CA LYS A 230 -28.44 14.79 -8.01
C LYS A 230 -29.83 14.35 -7.57
N ALA A 231 -30.26 13.16 -7.98
CA ALA A 231 -31.51 12.54 -7.53
C ALA A 231 -31.45 11.96 -6.11
N GLY A 232 -30.32 12.11 -5.40
CA GLY A 232 -30.18 11.70 -4.01
C GLY A 232 -29.70 10.27 -3.80
N ALA A 233 -29.14 9.62 -4.84
CA ALA A 233 -28.41 8.36 -4.66
C ALA A 233 -27.21 8.57 -3.73
N TRP A 234 -26.83 7.51 -3.01
CA TRP A 234 -25.71 7.51 -2.08
C TRP A 234 -24.84 6.27 -2.28
N LEU A 235 -23.57 6.37 -1.88
CA LEU A 235 -22.63 5.24 -1.90
C LEU A 235 -23.12 4.14 -0.97
N THR A 236 -23.22 2.94 -1.49
CA THR A 236 -23.67 1.77 -0.74
C THR A 236 -22.64 0.66 -0.76
N ILE A 237 -22.72 -0.19 0.26
CA ILE A 237 -21.90 -1.40 0.31
C ILE A 237 -22.65 -2.45 -0.50
N GLY A 238 -22.10 -2.84 -1.64
CA GLY A 238 -22.62 -3.92 -2.48
C GLY A 238 -22.05 -5.29 -2.12
N SER A 239 -22.20 -6.25 -3.03
CA SER A 239 -21.67 -7.61 -2.85
C SER A 239 -20.16 -7.60 -2.59
N CYS A 240 -19.70 -8.56 -1.78
CA CYS A 240 -18.32 -8.63 -1.29
C CYS A 240 -17.83 -7.37 -0.53
N TYR A 241 -18.74 -6.60 0.07
CA TYR A 241 -18.44 -5.33 0.74
C TYR A 241 -17.80 -4.28 -0.18
N GLN A 242 -17.98 -4.39 -1.49
CA GLN A 242 -17.40 -3.47 -2.46
C GLN A 242 -18.28 -2.21 -2.56
N THR A 243 -17.65 -1.03 -2.44
CA THR A 243 -18.33 0.26 -2.68
C THR A 243 -18.11 0.73 -4.12
N GLU A 244 -18.94 1.65 -4.58
CA GLU A 244 -18.83 2.24 -5.91
C GLU A 244 -17.47 2.94 -6.12
N LEU A 245 -16.84 3.45 -5.04
CA LEU A 245 -15.47 3.99 -5.07
C LEU A 245 -14.42 2.91 -5.42
N HIS A 246 -14.58 1.68 -4.93
CA HIS A 246 -13.66 0.59 -5.28
C HIS A 246 -13.74 0.25 -6.76
N GLU A 247 -14.95 0.25 -7.31
CA GLU A 247 -15.20 -0.06 -8.72
C GLU A 247 -14.69 1.06 -9.64
N ALA A 248 -14.96 2.32 -9.29
CA ALA A 248 -14.41 3.48 -10.01
C ALA A 248 -12.87 3.46 -10.03
N ALA A 249 -12.26 3.13 -8.89
CA ALA A 249 -10.81 2.99 -8.76
C ALA A 249 -10.25 1.81 -9.56
N ALA A 250 -10.93 0.65 -9.59
CA ALA A 250 -10.53 -0.51 -10.38
C ALA A 250 -10.58 -0.24 -11.88
N ASN A 251 -11.60 0.52 -12.32
CA ASN A 251 -11.84 0.85 -13.72
C ASN A 251 -10.94 1.97 -14.28
N GLY A 252 -10.19 2.66 -13.41
CA GLY A 252 -9.33 3.79 -13.78
C GLY A 252 -10.11 5.06 -14.11
N SER A 253 -11.37 5.16 -13.68
CA SER A 253 -12.26 6.27 -14.01
C SER A 253 -11.98 7.48 -13.10
N LEU A 254 -11.03 8.34 -13.49
CA LEU A 254 -10.70 9.56 -12.74
C LEU A 254 -11.90 10.52 -12.64
N ASP A 255 -12.56 10.80 -13.77
CA ASP A 255 -13.76 11.64 -13.85
C ASP A 255 -14.85 11.20 -12.86
N ILE A 256 -15.07 9.88 -12.86
CA ILE A 256 -15.60 9.04 -11.78
C ILE A 256 -15.44 9.56 -10.35
N LEU A 257 -14.21 9.41 -9.91
CA LEU A 257 -13.78 9.71 -8.55
C LEU A 257 -13.89 11.20 -8.27
N GLU A 258 -13.58 12.07 -9.23
CA GLU A 258 -13.71 13.51 -9.07
C GLU A 258 -15.15 13.96 -8.86
N THR A 259 -16.13 13.40 -9.58
CA THR A 259 -17.55 13.72 -9.34
C THR A 259 -17.98 13.30 -7.94
N PHE A 260 -17.54 12.11 -7.48
CA PHE A 260 -17.76 11.69 -6.11
C PHE A 260 -17.11 12.66 -5.12
N PHE A 261 -15.84 13.01 -5.26
CA PHE A 261 -15.13 13.88 -4.32
C PHE A 261 -15.61 15.34 -4.29
N ASN A 262 -16.35 15.77 -5.31
CA ASN A 262 -17.02 17.07 -5.31
C ASN A 262 -18.31 17.06 -4.49
N ASP A 263 -18.84 15.88 -4.15
CA ASP A 263 -19.99 15.76 -3.26
C ASP A 263 -19.56 15.95 -1.79
N PRO A 264 -20.11 16.95 -1.07
CA PRO A 264 -19.72 17.25 0.31
C PRO A 264 -20.08 16.15 1.31
N ARG A 265 -20.93 15.19 0.93
CA ARG A 265 -21.34 14.08 1.79
C ARG A 265 -20.21 13.05 1.99
N ILE A 266 -19.23 12.98 1.08
CA ILE A 266 -18.17 11.97 1.14
C ILE A 266 -17.14 12.34 2.19
N THR A 267 -16.93 11.43 3.14
CA THR A 267 -15.92 11.58 4.20
C THR A 267 -14.64 10.81 3.90
N VAL A 268 -13.56 11.12 4.62
CA VAL A 268 -12.29 10.37 4.56
C VAL A 268 -12.48 8.91 4.97
N GLU A 269 -13.47 8.63 5.82
CA GLU A 269 -13.80 7.28 6.26
C GLU A 269 -14.37 6.45 5.10
N ASP A 270 -15.20 7.05 4.25
CA ASP A 270 -15.75 6.39 3.05
C ASP A 270 -14.66 6.02 2.03
N ILE A 271 -13.66 6.90 1.87
CA ILE A 271 -12.50 6.69 0.98
C ILE A 271 -11.63 5.52 1.45
N ASN A 272 -11.62 5.26 2.76
CA ASN A 272 -10.81 4.22 3.39
C ASN A 272 -11.61 2.96 3.78
N LYS A 273 -12.90 2.87 3.40
CA LYS A 273 -13.70 1.66 3.57
C LYS A 273 -13.03 0.49 2.85
N THR A 274 -13.12 -0.69 3.44
CA THR A 274 -12.48 -1.89 2.91
C THR A 274 -13.47 -2.92 2.39
N ASP A 275 -13.13 -3.59 1.30
CA ASP A 275 -13.87 -4.74 0.78
C ASP A 275 -13.68 -6.02 1.65
N ALA A 276 -14.31 -7.14 1.26
CA ALA A 276 -14.22 -8.43 1.95
C ALA A 276 -12.78 -8.94 2.14
N TYR A 277 -11.84 -8.49 1.30
CA TYR A 277 -10.42 -8.86 1.32
C TYR A 277 -9.57 -7.84 2.08
N ARG A 278 -10.19 -6.87 2.77
CA ARG A 278 -9.55 -5.72 3.44
C ARG A 278 -8.79 -4.79 2.49
N ARG A 279 -9.16 -4.75 1.21
CA ARG A 279 -8.60 -3.81 0.23
C ARG A 279 -9.38 -2.51 0.29
N THR A 280 -8.70 -1.38 0.25
CA THR A 280 -9.29 -0.04 0.07
C THR A 280 -9.44 0.27 -1.43
N PRO A 281 -10.20 1.30 -1.83
CA PRO A 281 -10.23 1.77 -3.22
C PRO A 281 -8.84 2.05 -3.78
N LEU A 282 -7.92 2.56 -2.93
CA LEU A 282 -6.54 2.80 -3.31
C LEU A 282 -5.78 1.52 -3.71
N HIS A 283 -6.06 0.37 -3.07
CA HIS A 283 -5.50 -0.90 -3.51
C HIS A 283 -6.01 -1.29 -4.90
N ARG A 284 -7.29 -1.05 -5.19
CA ARG A 284 -7.87 -1.38 -6.51
C ARG A 284 -7.27 -0.50 -7.61
N ALA A 285 -7.09 0.79 -7.36
CA ALA A 285 -6.39 1.69 -8.28
C ALA A 285 -4.92 1.27 -8.50
N ALA A 286 -4.21 0.89 -7.43
CA ALA A 286 -2.83 0.42 -7.50
C ALA A 286 -2.69 -0.90 -8.27
N LEU A 287 -3.58 -1.87 -8.03
CA LEU A 287 -3.62 -3.15 -8.76
C LEU A 287 -3.83 -2.94 -10.27
N GLY A 288 -4.68 -1.96 -10.65
CA GLY A 288 -4.91 -1.59 -12.04
C GLY A 288 -3.82 -0.69 -12.65
N GLY A 289 -2.83 -0.24 -11.86
CA GLY A 289 -1.77 0.67 -12.33
C GLY A 289 -2.25 2.11 -12.62
N HIS A 290 -3.43 2.51 -12.12
CA HIS A 290 -4.09 3.77 -12.45
C HIS A 290 -3.51 4.96 -11.67
N LYS A 291 -2.39 5.51 -12.14
CA LYS A 291 -1.61 6.60 -11.49
C LYS A 291 -2.45 7.81 -11.08
N ASP A 292 -3.33 8.29 -11.96
CA ASP A 292 -4.11 9.51 -11.69
C ASP A 292 -5.22 9.27 -10.66
N CYS A 293 -5.84 8.09 -10.68
CA CYS A 293 -6.79 7.68 -9.64
C CYS A 293 -6.13 7.59 -8.26
N ILE A 294 -4.89 7.09 -8.20
CA ILE A 294 -4.10 7.04 -6.96
C ILE A 294 -3.84 8.45 -6.45
N LYS A 295 -3.39 9.38 -7.29
CA LYS A 295 -3.18 10.79 -6.92
C LYS A 295 -4.47 11.43 -6.39
N ALA A 296 -5.59 11.24 -7.08
CA ALA A 296 -6.89 11.78 -6.67
C ALA A 296 -7.35 11.24 -5.31
N LEU A 297 -7.23 9.93 -5.07
CA LEU A 297 -7.56 9.30 -3.80
C LEU A 297 -6.66 9.80 -2.65
N LEU A 298 -5.34 9.93 -2.89
CA LEU A 298 -4.39 10.45 -1.90
C LEU A 298 -4.67 11.92 -1.56
N ASN A 299 -5.05 12.72 -2.54
CA ASN A 299 -5.42 14.12 -2.33
C ASN A 299 -6.66 14.30 -1.45
N ARG A 300 -7.52 13.28 -1.36
CA ARG A 300 -8.71 13.28 -0.51
C ARG A 300 -8.55 12.45 0.77
N GLY A 301 -7.33 12.05 1.13
CA GLY A 301 -7.04 11.37 2.41
C GLY A 301 -7.04 9.83 2.35
N GLY A 302 -6.85 9.24 1.16
CA GLY A 302 -6.61 7.81 1.03
C GLY A 302 -5.37 7.36 1.82
N SER A 303 -5.51 6.28 2.59
CA SER A 303 -4.45 5.76 3.46
C SER A 303 -3.58 4.73 2.74
N LEU A 304 -2.26 4.93 2.77
CA LEU A 304 -1.26 3.99 2.24
C LEU A 304 -0.97 2.80 3.16
N ILE A 305 -1.49 2.79 4.39
CA ILE A 305 -1.19 1.78 5.41
C ILE A 305 -2.09 0.54 5.28
N GLY A 306 -3.23 0.66 4.59
CA GLY A 306 -4.17 -0.44 4.45
C GLY A 306 -3.47 -1.71 3.97
N SER A 307 -3.85 -2.85 4.56
CA SER A 307 -3.24 -4.16 4.26
C SER A 307 -4.30 -5.21 3.95
N THR A 308 -4.05 -6.03 2.93
CA THR A 308 -4.95 -7.13 2.56
C THR A 308 -5.07 -8.18 3.66
N ARG A 309 -6.17 -8.93 3.67
CA ARG A 309 -6.45 -9.96 4.69
C ARG A 309 -5.53 -11.19 4.58
N LEU A 310 -5.30 -11.65 3.35
CA LEU A 310 -4.61 -12.93 3.07
C LEU A 310 -3.10 -12.75 2.96
N SER A 311 -2.64 -11.90 2.04
CA SER A 311 -1.21 -11.68 1.77
C SER A 311 -0.56 -10.67 2.73
N LYS A 312 -1.36 -9.88 3.47
CA LYS A 312 -0.89 -8.73 4.27
C LYS A 312 -0.04 -7.74 3.47
N GLU A 313 -0.26 -7.71 2.16
CA GLU A 313 0.34 -6.72 1.26
C GLU A 313 -0.27 -5.36 1.58
N THR A 314 0.60 -4.38 1.73
CA THR A 314 0.23 -2.97 1.89
C THR A 314 -0.04 -2.35 0.52
N VAL A 315 -0.72 -1.19 0.49
CA VAL A 315 -0.87 -0.41 -0.74
C VAL A 315 0.48 -0.12 -1.39
N MET A 316 1.52 0.15 -0.58
CA MET A 316 2.88 0.37 -1.09
C MET A 316 3.45 -0.86 -1.77
N ASP A 317 3.25 -2.07 -1.21
CA ASP A 317 3.69 -3.31 -1.86
C ASP A 317 3.02 -3.48 -3.24
N VAL A 318 1.72 -3.16 -3.34
CA VAL A 318 0.97 -3.22 -4.60
C VAL A 318 1.48 -2.18 -5.61
N ILE A 319 1.72 -0.94 -5.16
CA ILE A 319 2.27 0.14 -6.00
C ILE A 319 3.63 -0.26 -6.58
N PHE A 320 4.54 -0.77 -5.75
CA PHE A 320 5.87 -1.20 -6.20
C PHE A 320 5.81 -2.41 -7.14
N ALA A 321 4.79 -3.25 -7.03
CA ALA A 321 4.60 -4.40 -7.91
C ALA A 321 3.93 -4.07 -9.26
N HIS A 322 2.99 -3.12 -9.30
CA HIS A 322 2.13 -2.90 -10.48
C HIS A 322 2.37 -1.57 -11.21
N ILE A 323 3.11 -0.62 -10.61
CA ILE A 323 3.39 0.68 -11.23
C ILE A 323 4.81 0.71 -11.81
N PRO A 324 4.98 1.07 -13.09
CA PRO A 324 6.32 1.24 -13.67
C PRO A 324 7.00 2.48 -13.07
N ARG A 325 8.26 2.29 -12.65
CA ARG A 325 9.09 3.28 -11.93
C ARG A 325 8.40 3.80 -10.66
N PRO A 326 8.21 2.92 -9.65
CA PRO A 326 7.42 3.25 -8.46
C PRO A 326 8.07 4.37 -7.63
N ALA A 327 9.40 4.38 -7.51
CA ALA A 327 10.10 5.42 -6.74
C ALA A 327 9.87 6.83 -7.32
N ASP A 328 9.92 7.00 -8.64
CA ASP A 328 9.68 8.30 -9.29
C ASP A 328 8.23 8.75 -9.14
N PHE A 329 7.28 7.82 -9.24
CA PHE A 329 5.87 8.12 -9.01
C PHE A 329 5.59 8.55 -7.55
N ILE A 330 6.21 7.90 -6.57
CA ILE A 330 6.10 8.29 -5.16
C ILE A 330 6.76 9.65 -4.91
N LYS A 331 7.90 9.96 -5.56
CA LYS A 331 8.50 11.30 -5.53
C LYS A 331 7.53 12.34 -6.07
N GLU A 332 6.89 12.09 -7.20
CA GLU A 332 5.89 13.00 -7.78
C GLU A 332 4.71 13.26 -6.82
N ILE A 333 4.26 12.23 -6.10
CA ILE A 333 3.23 12.38 -5.06
C ILE A 333 3.74 13.29 -3.93
N PHE A 334 4.97 13.07 -3.43
CA PHE A 334 5.53 13.90 -2.37
C PHE A 334 5.83 15.33 -2.81
N ASP A 335 6.29 15.51 -4.06
CA ASP A 335 6.42 16.81 -4.69
C ASP A 335 5.09 17.53 -4.61
N SER A 336 3.97 16.92 -5.03
CA SER A 336 2.65 17.57 -5.02
C SER A 336 2.21 18.13 -3.65
N LYS A 337 2.82 17.66 -2.55
CA LYS A 337 2.55 18.09 -1.17
C LYS A 337 3.44 19.24 -0.67
N ILE A 338 4.35 19.70 -1.51
CA ILE A 338 5.11 20.94 -1.34
C ILE A 338 4.42 22.01 -2.16
N THR A 339 3.68 22.89 -1.49
CA THR A 339 2.86 23.93 -2.12
C THR A 339 3.37 25.33 -1.79
N LYS A 340 3.17 26.26 -2.72
CA LYS A 340 3.53 27.66 -2.59
C LYS A 340 2.27 28.50 -2.46
N THR A 341 2.27 29.44 -1.53
CA THR A 341 1.18 30.40 -1.32
C THR A 341 1.74 31.82 -1.30
N PRO A 342 1.23 32.74 -2.15
CA PRO A 342 1.62 34.15 -2.09
C PRO A 342 1.00 34.80 -0.84
N ILE A 343 1.73 35.69 -0.18
CA ILE A 343 1.22 36.41 0.99
C ILE A 343 0.61 37.74 0.51
N PRO A 344 -0.72 37.92 0.59
CA PRO A 344 -1.41 39.05 -0.06
C PRO A 344 -1.23 40.42 0.63
N ARG A 345 -0.30 40.59 1.58
CA ARG A 345 -0.24 41.78 2.45
C ARG A 345 1.15 42.40 2.68
N GLN A 346 2.21 41.94 2.01
CA GLN A 346 3.54 42.56 2.10
C GLN A 346 3.96 43.10 0.74
N GLU A 347 4.40 44.36 0.69
CA GLU A 347 5.04 44.97 -0.48
C GLU A 347 6.41 44.31 -0.68
N GLY A 348 6.41 43.22 -1.45
CA GLY A 348 7.53 42.34 -1.69
C GLY A 348 7.02 41.02 -2.22
N ASN A 349 7.78 40.34 -3.09
CA ASN A 349 7.43 39.03 -3.66
C ASN A 349 7.56 37.93 -2.60
N SER A 350 6.81 38.07 -1.50
CA SER A 350 6.92 37.27 -0.29
C SER A 350 6.23 35.93 -0.45
N ILE A 351 7.06 34.90 -0.56
CA ILE A 351 6.63 33.53 -0.84
C ILE A 351 6.47 32.76 0.46
N LYS A 352 5.33 32.09 0.66
CA LYS A 352 5.13 31.15 1.76
C LYS A 352 5.07 29.72 1.22
N VAL A 353 6.00 28.87 1.63
CA VAL A 353 6.03 27.46 1.26
C VAL A 353 5.38 26.63 2.37
N THR A 354 4.45 25.76 1.99
CA THR A 354 3.71 24.86 2.87
C THR A 354 4.05 23.41 2.55
N LEU A 355 4.53 22.68 3.56
CA LEU A 355 4.76 21.24 3.50
C LEU A 355 3.58 20.52 4.15
N ASP A 356 2.93 19.64 3.39
CA ASP A 356 1.84 18.78 3.89
C ASP A 356 2.33 17.34 4.11
N PHE A 357 2.37 16.92 5.38
CA PHE A 357 2.74 15.57 5.80
C PHE A 357 1.54 14.61 5.92
N SER A 358 0.33 15.03 5.52
CA SER A 358 -0.89 14.22 5.60
C SER A 358 -0.76 12.83 4.95
N VAL A 359 -0.09 12.74 3.80
CA VAL A 359 0.17 11.47 3.09
C VAL A 359 1.08 10.53 3.89
N LEU A 360 2.07 11.07 4.60
CA LEU A 360 2.99 10.29 5.43
C LEU A 360 2.34 9.86 6.76
N ALA A 361 1.36 10.63 7.25
CA ALA A 361 0.71 10.43 8.54
C ALA A 361 -0.82 10.46 8.44
N PRO A 362 -1.45 9.46 7.78
CA PRO A 362 -2.90 9.47 7.50
C PRO A 362 -3.78 9.28 8.75
N HIS A 363 -3.26 8.69 9.83
CA HIS A 363 -3.98 8.56 11.12
C HIS A 363 -3.77 9.79 12.03
N GLY A 364 -3.28 10.89 11.46
CA GLY A 364 -3.00 12.13 12.16
C GLY A 364 -1.85 11.98 13.16
N ASN A 365 -2.19 11.90 14.45
CA ASN A 365 -1.19 11.91 15.53
C ASN A 365 -0.65 10.51 15.86
N GLU A 366 -1.32 9.44 15.47
CA GLU A 366 -0.89 8.09 15.83
C GLU A 366 -0.06 7.44 14.71
N ARG A 367 1.05 6.79 15.10
CA ARG A 367 1.92 5.97 14.22
C ARG A 367 2.28 6.63 12.89
N GLN A 368 2.80 7.85 13.00
CA GLN A 368 3.18 8.67 11.86
C GLN A 368 4.34 8.06 11.04
N MET A 369 5.06 7.03 11.53
CA MET A 369 6.09 6.32 10.76
C MET A 369 5.59 5.11 9.95
N ASP A 370 4.31 4.73 10.05
CA ASP A 370 3.82 3.48 9.46
C ASP A 370 3.87 3.50 7.92
N VAL A 371 3.54 4.62 7.27
CA VAL A 371 3.66 4.77 5.80
C VAL A 371 5.10 4.62 5.36
N LEU A 372 6.03 5.32 6.01
CA LEU A 372 7.45 5.24 5.69
C LEU A 372 7.98 3.81 5.86
N TRP A 373 7.52 3.09 6.88
CA TRP A 373 7.90 1.69 7.07
C TRP A 373 7.28 0.74 6.04
N SER A 374 6.04 0.98 5.62
CA SER A 374 5.42 0.23 4.52
C SER A 374 6.17 0.44 3.19
N MET A 375 6.68 1.66 2.97
CA MET A 375 7.54 1.98 1.84
C MET A 375 8.88 1.22 1.93
N PHE A 376 9.50 1.16 3.11
CA PHE A 376 10.76 0.43 3.30
C PHE A 376 10.61 -1.08 3.14
N SER A 377 9.44 -1.65 3.42
CA SER A 377 9.23 -3.07 3.16
C SER A 377 9.03 -3.39 1.68
N ALA A 378 8.50 -2.44 0.90
CA ALA A 378 8.23 -2.61 -0.52
C ALA A 378 9.43 -2.28 -1.42
N ALA A 379 10.22 -1.27 -1.05
CA ALA A 379 11.30 -0.72 -1.89
C ALA A 379 12.62 -1.50 -1.80
N THR A 380 13.41 -1.45 -2.87
CA THR A 380 14.81 -1.92 -2.87
C THR A 380 15.72 -0.97 -2.09
N GLU A 381 16.90 -1.44 -1.63
CA GLU A 381 17.84 -0.61 -0.85
C GLU A 381 18.22 0.72 -1.54
N LYS A 382 18.45 0.68 -2.87
CA LYS A 382 18.76 1.89 -3.64
C LYS A 382 17.57 2.86 -3.67
N GLU A 383 16.37 2.36 -3.90
CA GLU A 383 15.15 3.17 -3.93
C GLU A 383 14.87 3.79 -2.56
N LYS A 384 15.04 3.04 -1.45
CA LYS A 384 14.86 3.54 -0.09
C LYS A 384 15.71 4.79 0.17
N VAL A 385 17.01 4.72 -0.14
CA VAL A 385 17.94 5.83 0.05
C VAL A 385 17.49 7.04 -0.77
N THR A 386 17.15 6.85 -2.05
CA THR A 386 16.70 7.97 -2.89
C THR A 386 15.38 8.60 -2.45
N LEU A 387 14.47 7.81 -1.89
CA LEU A 387 13.19 8.30 -1.38
C LEU A 387 13.37 9.01 -0.03
N LEU A 388 14.28 8.54 0.81
CA LEU A 388 14.59 9.17 2.09
C LEU A 388 15.18 10.56 1.95
N GLN A 389 16.01 10.75 0.92
CA GLN A 389 16.62 12.03 0.56
C GLN A 389 15.63 13.04 -0.03
N HIS A 390 14.36 12.65 -0.23
CA HIS A 390 13.35 13.58 -0.68
C HIS A 390 13.12 14.69 0.38
N PRO A 391 13.10 15.98 0.02
CA PRO A 391 13.07 17.08 0.99
C PRO A 391 11.90 17.04 1.98
N LEU A 392 10.73 16.56 1.53
CA LEU A 392 9.55 16.34 2.39
C LEU A 392 9.83 15.29 3.49
N ILE A 393 10.42 14.14 3.12
CA ILE A 393 10.71 13.05 4.07
C ILE A 393 11.86 13.47 5.00
N GLU A 394 12.90 14.09 4.46
CA GLU A 394 14.03 14.58 5.25
C GLU A 394 13.56 15.62 6.29
N SER A 395 12.70 16.57 5.90
CA SER A 395 12.09 17.54 6.83
C SER A 395 11.26 16.87 7.91
N PHE A 396 10.43 15.90 7.51
CA PHE A 396 9.59 15.13 8.42
C PHE A 396 10.43 14.39 9.48
N LEU A 397 11.48 13.69 9.04
CA LEU A 397 12.41 12.97 9.91
C LEU A 397 13.17 13.92 10.83
N HIS A 398 13.64 15.06 10.31
CA HIS A 398 14.37 16.05 11.09
C HIS A 398 13.50 16.61 12.24
N LEU A 399 12.25 16.98 11.95
CA LEU A 399 11.32 17.50 12.96
C LEU A 399 11.02 16.47 14.06
N LYS A 400 10.80 15.21 13.67
CA LYS A 400 10.59 14.11 14.62
C LYS A 400 11.82 13.83 15.46
N TRP A 401 12.98 13.73 14.82
CA TRP A 401 14.26 13.57 15.51
C TRP A 401 14.49 14.70 16.51
N ALA A 402 14.22 15.95 16.12
CA ALA A 402 14.35 17.09 17.01
C ALA A 402 13.46 16.96 18.26
N LYS A 403 12.28 16.34 18.21
CA LYS A 403 11.47 16.08 19.41
C LYS A 403 12.01 14.91 20.24
N ILE A 404 12.50 13.86 19.60
CA ILE A 404 12.88 12.60 20.26
C ILE A 404 14.32 12.63 20.80
N ARG A 405 15.22 13.47 20.25
CA ARG A 405 16.65 13.52 20.61
C ARG A 405 16.97 13.55 22.12
N PRO A 406 16.22 14.24 23.01
CA PRO A 406 16.55 14.23 24.44
C PRO A 406 16.43 12.83 25.06
N PHE A 407 15.47 12.02 24.60
CA PHE A 407 15.32 10.64 25.05
C PHE A 407 16.48 9.77 24.56
N PHE A 408 16.94 9.97 23.33
CA PHE A 408 18.10 9.27 22.80
C PHE A 408 19.38 9.55 23.62
N TYR A 409 19.64 10.81 23.98
CA TYR A 409 20.77 11.14 24.85
C TYR A 409 20.59 10.63 26.28
N LEU A 410 19.36 10.60 26.82
CA LEU A 410 19.07 9.95 28.09
C LEU A 410 19.41 8.46 28.03
N LEU A 411 19.06 7.78 26.95
CA LEU A 411 19.39 6.37 26.74
C LEU A 411 20.91 6.16 26.71
N ILE A 412 21.65 6.97 25.95
CA ILE A 412 23.12 6.93 25.96
C ILE A 412 23.67 7.15 27.37
N ALA A 413 23.18 8.14 28.10
CA ALA A 413 23.63 8.41 29.47
C ALA A 413 23.38 7.23 30.42
N THR A 414 22.22 6.55 30.31
CA THR A 414 21.93 5.35 31.10
C THR A 414 22.86 4.18 30.75
N TYR A 415 23.21 4.01 29.47
CA TYR A 415 24.17 3.00 29.03
C TYR A 415 25.60 3.33 29.49
N THR A 416 26.04 4.57 29.38
CA THR A 416 27.35 5.00 29.88
C THR A 416 27.45 4.78 31.39
N LEU A 417 26.39 5.13 32.15
CA LEU A 417 26.34 4.85 33.58
C LEU A 417 26.45 3.35 33.87
N PHE A 418 25.69 2.51 33.15
CA PHE A 418 25.75 1.06 33.29
C PHE A 418 27.16 0.50 33.02
N VAL A 419 27.79 0.89 31.91
CA VAL A 419 29.14 0.43 31.52
C VAL A 419 30.20 0.84 32.55
N LEU A 420 30.14 2.09 33.03
CA LEU A 420 31.05 2.58 34.07
C LEU A 420 30.83 1.86 35.40
N CYS A 421 29.57 1.66 35.81
CA CYS A 421 29.25 0.92 37.03
C CYS A 421 29.66 -0.55 36.94
N LEU A 422 29.46 -1.20 35.80
CA LEU A 422 29.88 -2.59 35.57
C LEU A 422 31.40 -2.71 35.60
N SER A 423 32.12 -1.83 34.91
CA SER A 423 33.58 -1.81 34.90
C SER A 423 34.14 -1.58 36.30
N ALA A 424 33.59 -0.61 37.03
CA ALA A 424 33.98 -0.32 38.41
C ALA A 424 33.68 -1.51 39.34
N TYR A 425 32.50 -2.14 39.22
CA TYR A 425 32.13 -3.32 40.01
C TYR A 425 33.08 -4.49 39.78
N VAL A 426 33.41 -4.80 38.52
CA VAL A 426 34.33 -5.89 38.16
C VAL A 426 35.74 -5.60 38.68
N VAL A 427 36.28 -4.40 38.46
CA VAL A 427 37.64 -4.04 38.91
C VAL A 427 37.74 -4.02 40.43
N LEU A 428 36.76 -3.45 41.13
CA LEU A 428 36.71 -3.45 42.60
C LEU A 428 36.52 -4.86 43.16
N GLY A 429 35.70 -5.68 42.50
CA GLY A 429 35.44 -7.07 42.87
C GLY A 429 36.66 -7.98 42.71
N ILE A 430 37.54 -7.69 41.74
CA ILE A 430 38.73 -8.52 41.45
C ILE A 430 39.98 -8.02 42.19
N HIS A 431 40.29 -6.72 42.13
CA HIS A 431 41.56 -6.18 42.66
C HIS A 431 41.49 -5.78 44.14
N ASN A 432 40.29 -5.49 44.65
CA ASN A 432 40.08 -4.98 46.00
C ASN A 432 39.11 -5.87 46.81
N VAL A 433 39.19 -7.19 46.59
CA VAL A 433 38.42 -8.21 47.32
C VAL A 433 38.49 -7.93 48.82
N GLY A 434 37.33 -7.81 49.48
CA GLY A 434 37.21 -7.57 50.92
C GLY A 434 37.57 -6.18 51.45
N LYS A 435 38.23 -5.30 50.66
CA LYS A 435 38.71 -3.98 51.15
C LYS A 435 37.61 -2.93 51.28
N PHE A 436 36.65 -2.90 50.35
CA PHE A 436 35.57 -1.88 50.31
C PHE A 436 34.19 -2.51 50.10
N PRO A 437 33.66 -3.30 51.06
CA PRO A 437 32.45 -4.11 50.87
C PRO A 437 31.19 -3.27 50.61
N ILE A 438 31.08 -2.10 51.26
CA ILE A 438 29.95 -1.18 51.08
C ILE A 438 29.94 -0.63 49.65
N LEU A 439 31.09 -0.16 49.16
CA LEU A 439 31.22 0.42 47.83
C LEU A 439 30.94 -0.62 46.74
N THR A 440 31.46 -1.84 46.89
CA THR A 440 31.19 -2.96 45.98
C THR A 440 29.70 -3.33 45.96
N SER A 441 29.03 -3.33 47.12
CA SER A 441 27.58 -3.59 47.18
C SER A 441 26.74 -2.49 46.53
N VAL A 442 27.16 -1.23 46.64
CA VAL A 442 26.49 -0.10 45.96
C VAL A 442 26.61 -0.26 44.44
N PHE A 443 27.81 -0.50 43.91
CA PHE A 443 28.00 -0.72 42.47
C PHE A 443 27.26 -1.96 41.97
N ARG A 444 27.23 -3.06 42.75
CA ARG A 444 26.43 -4.25 42.43
C ARG A 444 24.93 -3.93 42.31
N MET A 445 24.38 -3.15 43.25
CA MET A 445 22.98 -2.73 43.20
C MET A 445 22.71 -1.84 41.98
N LEU A 446 23.62 -0.89 41.68
CA LEU A 446 23.51 -0.03 40.50
C LEU A 446 23.52 -0.85 39.21
N VAL A 447 24.45 -1.79 39.07
CA VAL A 447 24.54 -2.70 37.91
C VAL A 447 23.27 -3.53 37.77
N PHE A 448 22.73 -4.07 38.86
CA PHE A 448 21.48 -4.84 38.83
C PHE A 448 20.29 -3.98 38.38
N LEU A 449 20.16 -2.75 38.91
CA LEU A 449 19.07 -1.84 38.55
C LEU A 449 19.19 -1.35 37.10
N THR A 450 20.35 -0.85 36.70
CA THR A 450 20.55 -0.33 35.34
C THR A 450 20.58 -1.45 34.32
N GLY A 451 21.27 -2.56 34.60
CA GLY A 451 21.35 -3.73 33.73
C GLY A 451 20.00 -4.44 33.58
N GLY A 452 19.24 -4.60 34.68
CA GLY A 452 17.90 -5.15 34.66
C GLY A 452 16.92 -4.28 33.87
N GLY A 453 16.98 -2.95 34.02
CA GLY A 453 16.17 -2.01 33.23
C GLY A 453 16.47 -2.10 31.73
N LEU A 454 17.75 -2.17 31.36
CA LEU A 454 18.20 -2.34 29.97
C LEU A 454 17.82 -3.71 29.40
N PHE A 455 17.90 -4.78 30.20
CA PHE A 455 17.44 -6.12 29.82
C PHE A 455 15.94 -6.15 29.52
N ILE A 456 15.11 -5.52 30.37
CA ILE A 456 13.67 -5.41 30.13
C ILE A 456 13.40 -4.60 28.85
N HIS A 457 14.12 -3.49 28.64
CA HIS A 457 14.02 -2.71 27.41
C HIS A 457 14.38 -3.54 26.17
N ALA A 458 15.49 -4.30 26.21
CA ALA A 458 15.90 -5.21 25.15
C ALA A 458 14.85 -6.29 24.88
N LEU A 459 14.24 -6.85 25.93
CA LEU A 459 13.17 -7.85 25.83
C LEU A 459 11.90 -7.28 25.19
N ILE A 460 11.50 -6.05 25.55
CA ILE A 460 10.37 -5.37 24.90
C ILE A 460 10.65 -5.16 23.42
N GLN A 461 11.85 -4.70 23.06
CA GLN A 461 12.27 -4.54 21.67
C GLN A 461 12.25 -5.88 20.92
N PHE A 462 12.70 -6.95 21.56
CA PHE A 462 12.66 -8.30 21.02
C PHE A 462 11.22 -8.74 20.70
N ILE A 463 10.30 -8.62 21.66
CA ILE A 463 8.88 -8.99 21.48
C ILE A 463 8.25 -8.19 20.34
N LEU A 464 8.53 -6.89 20.24
CA LEU A 464 8.00 -6.03 19.18
C LEU A 464 8.60 -6.31 17.79
N SER A 465 9.78 -6.95 17.72
CA SER A 465 10.56 -7.18 16.50
C SER A 465 10.44 -8.60 15.94
N ILE A 466 9.86 -9.55 16.69
CA ILE A 466 9.65 -10.97 16.32
C ILE A 466 8.99 -11.19 14.95
N ARG A 467 8.25 -10.20 14.42
CA ARG A 467 7.29 -10.44 13.32
C ARG A 467 7.86 -10.57 11.90
N LYS A 468 9.11 -10.19 11.59
CA LYS A 468 9.64 -10.33 10.19
C LYS A 468 11.16 -10.56 10.03
N HIS A 469 12.04 -10.27 11.00
CA HIS A 469 13.51 -10.32 10.79
C HIS A 469 14.30 -10.87 11.97
N PHE A 470 13.86 -12.00 12.51
CA PHE A 470 14.41 -12.63 13.72
C PHE A 470 15.93 -12.88 13.70
N PHE A 471 16.47 -13.40 12.59
CA PHE A 471 17.88 -13.82 12.50
C PHE A 471 18.87 -12.72 12.09
N ARG A 472 18.40 -11.53 11.67
CA ARG A 472 19.28 -10.53 11.03
C ARG A 472 19.76 -9.42 11.99
N GLN A 473 19.16 -9.28 13.17
CA GLN A 473 19.44 -8.20 14.13
C GLN A 473 20.51 -8.56 15.16
N HIS A 474 21.78 -8.58 14.74
CA HIS A 474 22.93 -8.94 15.59
C HIS A 474 23.08 -8.01 16.82
N GLU A 475 22.75 -6.74 16.69
CA GLU A 475 22.84 -5.75 17.79
C GLU A 475 21.90 -6.08 18.96
N LEU A 476 20.71 -6.62 18.67
CA LEU A 476 19.75 -6.98 19.71
C LEU A 476 20.23 -8.19 20.52
N TRP A 477 20.83 -9.17 19.84
CA TRP A 477 21.42 -10.35 20.48
C TRP A 477 22.60 -9.96 21.36
N MET A 478 23.49 -9.09 20.89
CA MET A 478 24.61 -8.56 21.67
C MET A 478 24.15 -7.82 22.95
N ASN A 479 23.09 -7.01 22.85
CA ASN A 479 22.51 -6.33 24.00
C ASN A 479 21.92 -7.33 25.01
N LEU A 480 21.15 -8.32 24.53
CA LEU A 480 20.54 -9.33 25.39
C LEU A 480 21.59 -10.19 26.10
N THR A 481 22.67 -10.58 25.41
CA THR A 481 23.75 -11.36 26.00
C THR A 481 24.55 -10.52 27.01
N ASN A 482 24.88 -9.28 26.68
CA ASN A 482 25.62 -8.38 27.58
C ASN A 482 24.84 -8.06 28.86
N THR A 483 23.60 -7.60 28.72
CA THR A 483 22.74 -7.29 29.88
C THR A 483 22.40 -8.53 30.70
N GLY A 484 22.21 -9.68 30.05
CA GLY A 484 22.05 -10.98 30.71
C GLY A 484 23.28 -11.38 31.53
N LEU A 485 24.48 -11.31 30.93
CA LEU A 485 25.75 -11.58 31.62
C LEU A 485 25.95 -10.64 32.81
N ALA A 486 25.68 -9.35 32.64
CA ALA A 486 25.80 -8.37 33.72
C ALA A 486 24.86 -8.66 34.89
N VAL A 487 23.62 -9.08 34.63
CA VAL A 487 22.67 -9.51 35.67
C VAL A 487 23.17 -10.78 36.37
N VAL A 488 23.71 -11.76 35.63
CA VAL A 488 24.29 -12.98 36.22
C VAL A 488 25.47 -12.65 37.15
N ILE A 489 26.37 -11.76 36.75
CA ILE A 489 27.52 -11.33 37.57
C ILE A 489 27.05 -10.53 38.80
N ALA A 490 25.99 -9.73 38.66
CA ALA A 490 25.40 -9.01 39.78
C ALA A 490 24.73 -9.96 40.81
N ILE A 491 24.08 -11.03 40.34
CA ILE A 491 23.45 -12.04 41.20
C ILE A 491 24.51 -12.93 41.87
N SER A 492 25.53 -13.37 41.15
CA SER A 492 26.59 -14.22 41.71
C SER A 492 27.42 -13.48 42.77
N GLY A 493 27.51 -12.15 42.68
CA GLY A 493 28.05 -11.30 43.73
C GLY A 493 29.55 -11.48 43.98
N PHE A 494 30.27 -12.14 43.07
CA PHE A 494 31.65 -12.61 43.29
C PHE A 494 31.80 -13.41 44.60
N SER A 495 30.78 -14.20 44.94
CA SER A 495 30.80 -15.08 46.11
C SER A 495 31.77 -16.24 45.87
N GLY A 496 32.52 -16.64 46.91
CA GLY A 496 33.46 -17.75 46.81
C GLY A 496 32.76 -19.10 46.60
N HIS A 497 33.55 -20.15 46.33
CA HIS A 497 33.09 -21.51 45.99
C HIS A 497 32.07 -22.14 46.98
N ALA A 498 31.96 -21.62 48.21
CA ALA A 498 31.04 -22.09 49.26
C ALA A 498 29.87 -21.13 49.58
N GLY A 499 29.65 -20.06 48.79
CA GLY A 499 28.63 -19.04 49.07
C GLY A 499 29.00 -18.06 50.19
N LEU A 500 30.23 -18.16 50.72
CA LEU A 500 30.83 -17.20 51.66
C LEU A 500 31.43 -16.01 50.88
N PRO A 501 31.58 -14.83 51.53
CA PRO A 501 32.25 -13.69 50.92
C PRO A 501 33.68 -14.06 50.54
N ALA A 502 34.06 -13.87 49.28
CA ALA A 502 35.44 -14.10 48.84
C ALA A 502 36.38 -13.16 49.61
N THR A 503 37.47 -13.70 50.14
CA THR A 503 38.48 -12.95 50.91
C THR A 503 39.73 -12.67 50.09
N SER A 504 39.97 -13.47 49.05
CA SER A 504 41.08 -13.35 48.11
C SER A 504 40.62 -13.59 46.67
N TYR A 505 41.42 -13.16 45.69
CA TYR A 505 41.15 -13.38 44.27
C TYR A 505 41.07 -14.88 43.91
N GLU A 506 41.85 -15.70 44.62
CA GLU A 506 41.93 -17.16 44.42
C GLU A 506 40.63 -17.88 44.82
N ASP A 507 39.79 -17.26 45.64
CA ASP A 507 38.52 -17.84 46.10
C ASP A 507 37.40 -17.71 45.06
N LEU A 508 37.60 -16.90 44.00
CA LEU A 508 36.58 -16.64 42.99
C LEU A 508 36.46 -17.78 41.97
N PRO A 509 35.25 -18.19 41.58
CA PRO A 509 35.06 -19.19 40.54
C PRO A 509 35.58 -18.69 39.18
N GLU A 510 36.37 -19.51 38.49
CA GLU A 510 36.98 -19.16 37.19
C GLU A 510 35.97 -18.68 36.14
N TRP A 511 34.80 -19.31 36.10
CA TRP A 511 33.72 -18.93 35.17
C TRP A 511 33.24 -17.48 35.39
N THR A 512 33.27 -16.97 36.63
CA THR A 512 32.87 -15.58 36.92
C THR A 512 33.86 -14.59 36.35
N LEU A 513 35.15 -14.93 36.33
CA LEU A 513 36.23 -14.10 35.78
C LEU A 513 36.17 -14.08 34.24
N HIS A 514 35.93 -15.24 33.62
CA HIS A 514 35.69 -15.31 32.17
C HIS A 514 34.42 -14.53 31.76
N CYS A 515 33.32 -14.68 32.49
CA CYS A 515 32.11 -13.91 32.22
C CYS A 515 32.32 -12.40 32.43
N ALA A 516 33.06 -11.99 33.47
CA ALA A 516 33.32 -10.59 33.77
C ALA A 516 34.18 -9.91 32.71
N SER A 517 35.24 -10.56 32.23
CA SER A 517 36.11 -10.01 31.17
C SER A 517 35.35 -9.83 29.86
N VAL A 518 34.55 -10.84 29.48
CA VAL A 518 33.71 -10.78 28.27
C VAL A 518 32.61 -9.73 28.42
N ALA A 519 31.94 -9.66 29.57
CA ALA A 519 30.86 -8.70 29.80
C ALA A 519 31.35 -7.24 29.73
N VAL A 520 32.51 -6.93 30.31
CA VAL A 520 33.08 -5.58 30.23
C VAL A 520 33.38 -5.21 28.77
N LEU A 521 34.06 -6.09 28.02
CA LEU A 521 34.37 -5.85 26.61
C LEU A 521 33.11 -5.67 25.77
N LEU A 522 32.13 -6.56 25.93
CA LEU A 522 30.85 -6.48 25.21
C LEU A 522 30.11 -5.19 25.55
N SER A 523 30.11 -4.75 26.81
CA SER A 523 29.43 -3.53 27.24
C SER A 523 30.01 -2.26 26.63
N TRP A 524 31.34 -2.15 26.51
CA TRP A 524 31.99 -1.04 25.82
C TRP A 524 31.74 -1.09 24.30
N SER A 525 31.73 -2.29 23.72
CA SER A 525 31.40 -2.48 22.29
C SER A 525 29.94 -2.08 21.99
N GLU A 526 29.00 -2.40 22.88
CA GLU A 526 27.60 -2.03 22.75
C GLU A 526 27.41 -0.51 22.86
N LEU A 527 28.11 0.13 23.79
CA LEU A 527 28.10 1.59 23.90
C LEU A 527 28.60 2.27 22.62
N MET A 528 29.67 1.74 22.02
CA MET A 528 30.17 2.21 20.72
C MET A 528 29.12 2.07 19.61
N LEU A 529 28.44 0.92 19.51
CA LEU A 529 27.37 0.68 18.53
C LEU A 529 26.15 1.57 18.77
N LEU A 530 25.79 1.84 20.03
CA LEU A 530 24.71 2.75 20.40
C LEU A 530 25.03 4.20 20.02
N ILE A 531 26.24 4.66 20.28
CA ILE A 531 26.76 5.96 19.79
C ILE A 531 26.72 5.97 18.26
N GLY A 532 26.97 4.82 17.63
CA GLY A 532 26.80 4.54 16.21
C GLY A 532 25.41 4.81 15.63
N ARG A 533 24.36 4.84 16.46
CA ARG A 533 23.00 5.20 16.03
C ARG A 533 22.74 6.71 16.07
N SER A 534 23.67 7.50 16.62
CA SER A 534 23.57 8.95 16.65
C SER A 534 23.72 9.52 15.24
N PRO A 535 22.85 10.42 14.78
CA PRO A 535 22.96 10.96 13.43
C PRO A 535 24.20 11.85 13.20
N SER A 536 24.79 12.40 14.26
CA SER A 536 25.92 13.32 14.14
C SER A 536 27.26 12.59 14.07
N TYR A 537 27.41 11.47 14.79
CA TYR A 537 28.68 10.74 14.93
C TYR A 537 28.58 9.27 14.49
N GLY A 538 27.38 8.81 14.16
CA GLY A 538 27.08 7.39 13.96
C GLY A 538 27.68 6.79 12.70
N TYR A 539 27.99 7.64 11.71
CA TYR A 539 28.63 7.23 10.47
C TYR A 539 29.95 6.48 10.73
N TYR A 540 30.76 6.94 11.69
CA TYR A 540 32.04 6.29 12.01
C TYR A 540 31.89 4.87 12.58
N ALA A 541 30.91 4.63 13.45
CA ALA A 541 30.69 3.29 14.00
C ALA A 541 30.12 2.33 12.94
N LEU A 542 29.27 2.85 12.04
CA LEU A 542 28.76 2.08 10.89
C LEU A 542 29.87 1.73 9.91
N MET A 543 30.76 2.69 9.61
CA MET A 543 31.96 2.43 8.81
C MET A 543 32.84 1.38 9.49
N PHE A 544 33.08 1.51 10.80
CA PHE A 544 33.87 0.53 11.55
C PHE A 544 33.28 -0.88 11.42
N ALA A 545 31.97 -1.05 11.61
CA ALA A 545 31.33 -2.36 11.49
C ALA A 545 31.39 -2.92 10.05
N ALA A 546 31.19 -2.07 9.04
CA ALA A 546 31.27 -2.47 7.63
C ALA A 546 32.69 -2.87 7.22
N VAL A 547 33.68 -2.05 7.57
CA VAL A 547 35.10 -2.31 7.35
C VAL A 547 35.52 -3.58 8.09
N LEU A 548 35.10 -3.76 9.35
CA LEU A 548 35.38 -4.96 10.13
C LEU A 548 34.84 -6.23 9.45
N GLN A 549 33.62 -6.18 8.89
CA GLN A 549 33.06 -7.32 8.16
C GLN A 549 33.88 -7.66 6.91
N ASN A 550 34.36 -6.66 6.17
CA ASN A 550 35.15 -6.89 4.97
C ASN A 550 36.57 -7.38 5.31
N ILE A 551 37.19 -6.83 6.35
CA ILE A 551 38.44 -7.35 6.92
C ILE A 551 38.26 -8.81 7.35
N LEU A 552 37.18 -9.15 8.06
CA LEU A 552 36.92 -10.53 8.50
C LEU A 552 36.73 -11.48 7.31
N LYS A 553 36.05 -11.04 6.24
CA LYS A 553 35.93 -11.83 4.99
C LYS A 553 37.29 -12.08 4.35
N VAL A 554 38.13 -11.05 4.24
CA VAL A 554 39.50 -11.19 3.72
C VAL A 554 40.28 -12.16 4.61
N LEU A 555 40.30 -11.96 5.92
CA LEU A 555 40.99 -12.87 6.85
C LEU A 555 40.50 -14.31 6.70
N LEU A 556 39.19 -14.52 6.57
CA LEU A 556 38.59 -15.84 6.35
C LEU A 556 39.07 -16.49 5.03
N THR A 557 39.17 -15.73 3.94
CA THR A 557 39.72 -16.26 2.67
C THR A 557 41.18 -16.67 2.77
N PHE A 558 41.94 -16.04 3.68
CA PHE A 558 43.35 -16.33 3.91
C PHE A 558 43.60 -17.17 5.17
N VAL A 559 42.56 -17.68 5.85
CA VAL A 559 42.72 -18.52 7.07
C VAL A 559 43.59 -19.74 6.78
N CYS A 560 43.44 -20.37 5.62
CA CYS A 560 44.26 -21.51 5.22
C CYS A 560 45.75 -21.13 5.08
N LEU A 561 46.04 -19.90 4.66
CA LEU A 561 47.42 -19.38 4.59
C LEU A 561 47.99 -19.21 5.99
N VAL A 562 47.22 -18.64 6.93
CA VAL A 562 47.62 -18.46 8.34
C VAL A 562 47.88 -19.81 9.00
N ILE A 563 46.97 -20.78 8.82
CA ILE A 563 47.13 -22.14 9.35
C ILE A 563 48.35 -22.82 8.72
N GLY A 564 48.56 -22.67 7.41
CA GLY A 564 49.70 -23.23 6.70
C GLY A 564 51.05 -22.74 7.23
N PHE A 565 51.19 -21.43 7.45
CA PHE A 565 52.39 -20.85 8.06
C PHE A 565 52.53 -21.23 9.54
N ALA A 566 51.43 -21.26 10.31
CA ALA A 566 51.47 -21.65 11.71
C ALA A 566 51.95 -23.10 11.92
N LEU A 567 51.47 -24.02 11.09
CA LEU A 567 51.95 -25.40 11.09
C LEU A 567 53.41 -25.47 10.61
N SER A 568 53.80 -24.68 9.60
CA SER A 568 55.20 -24.63 9.14
C SER A 568 56.15 -24.14 10.23
N PHE A 569 55.78 -23.08 10.96
CA PHE A 569 56.55 -22.54 12.07
C PHE A 569 56.58 -23.48 13.28
N SER A 570 55.50 -24.24 13.54
CA SER A 570 55.52 -25.30 14.57
C SER A 570 56.56 -26.39 14.32
N ILE A 571 56.84 -26.68 13.05
CA ILE A 571 57.84 -27.67 12.65
C ILE A 571 59.25 -27.04 12.69
N GLN A 572 59.39 -25.82 12.17
CA GLN A 572 60.69 -25.15 12.03
C GLN A 572 61.27 -24.66 13.36
N PHE A 573 60.40 -24.20 14.26
CA PHE A 573 60.76 -23.67 15.58
C PHE A 573 60.34 -24.65 16.69
N TYR A 574 60.42 -25.95 16.40
CA TYR A 574 60.16 -26.99 17.40
C TYR A 574 61.11 -26.83 18.60
N GLY A 575 60.54 -26.56 19.78
CA GLY A 575 61.28 -26.29 21.00
C GLY A 575 61.23 -24.83 21.49
N PHE A 576 60.69 -23.90 20.68
CA PHE A 576 60.29 -22.58 21.18
C PHE A 576 58.95 -22.69 21.91
N GLU A 577 58.85 -22.14 23.12
CA GLU A 577 57.63 -22.20 23.94
C GLU A 577 56.38 -21.72 23.18
N GLU A 578 56.57 -20.72 22.32
CA GLU A 578 55.53 -20.08 21.52
C GLU A 578 54.95 -20.97 20.41
N PHE A 579 55.66 -22.01 19.99
CA PHE A 579 55.29 -22.88 18.86
C PHE A 579 55.04 -24.34 19.26
N THR A 580 55.04 -24.64 20.57
CA THR A 580 54.82 -25.98 21.12
C THR A 580 53.40 -26.51 20.87
N ASN A 581 52.40 -25.64 21.06
CA ASN A 581 50.99 -25.98 20.90
C ASN A 581 50.46 -25.43 19.57
N PRO A 582 49.71 -26.21 18.77
CA PRO A 582 49.15 -25.74 17.50
C PRO A 582 48.34 -24.45 17.63
N TRP A 583 47.61 -24.29 18.74
CA TRP A 583 46.87 -23.06 19.03
C TRP A 583 47.79 -21.87 19.31
N HIS A 584 48.86 -22.05 20.10
CA HIS A 584 49.85 -21.00 20.36
C HIS A 584 50.57 -20.61 19.07
N SER A 585 50.92 -21.58 18.21
CA SER A 585 51.51 -21.33 16.90
C SER A 585 50.60 -20.49 16.00
N VAL A 586 49.29 -20.75 15.99
CA VAL A 586 48.31 -19.95 15.23
C VAL A 586 48.22 -18.53 15.79
N VAL A 587 48.13 -18.38 17.12
CA VAL A 587 48.08 -17.06 17.77
C VAL A 587 49.35 -16.26 17.50
N LYS A 588 50.54 -16.85 17.72
CA LYS A 588 51.83 -16.21 17.46
C LYS A 588 52.00 -15.85 15.99
N THR A 589 51.62 -16.75 15.08
CA THR A 589 51.64 -16.46 13.63
C THR A 589 50.71 -15.29 13.28
N THR A 590 49.52 -15.24 13.87
CA THR A 590 48.56 -14.13 13.65
C THR A 590 49.11 -12.80 14.19
N VAL A 591 49.75 -12.80 15.36
CA VAL A 591 50.43 -11.61 15.92
C VAL A 591 51.55 -11.15 14.97
N MET A 592 52.36 -12.07 14.46
CA MET A 592 53.42 -11.76 13.49
C MET A 592 52.86 -11.17 12.18
N MET A 593 51.63 -11.48 11.78
CA MET A 593 51.01 -10.87 10.59
C MET A 593 50.69 -9.39 10.78
N MET A 594 50.51 -8.92 12.03
CA MET A 594 50.23 -7.52 12.33
C MET A 594 51.47 -6.62 12.19
N GLY A 595 52.64 -7.20 11.90
CA GLY A 595 53.89 -6.46 11.67
C GLY A 595 54.87 -6.50 12.85
N GLU A 596 54.50 -7.14 13.96
CA GLU A 596 55.38 -7.35 15.11
C GLU A 596 56.26 -8.58 14.86
N PHE A 597 57.44 -8.37 14.26
CA PHE A 597 58.39 -9.45 13.98
C PHE A 597 59.51 -9.51 15.02
N GLU A 598 59.50 -10.54 15.85
CA GLU A 598 60.59 -10.85 16.77
C GLU A 598 61.69 -11.69 16.10
N TYR A 599 62.24 -11.19 14.99
CA TYR A 599 63.28 -11.90 14.23
C TYR A 599 64.52 -12.20 15.08
N THR A 600 64.88 -11.27 15.96
CA THR A 600 66.04 -11.44 16.83
C THR A 600 65.85 -12.62 17.78
N ASP A 601 64.66 -12.81 18.31
CA ASP A 601 64.43 -13.77 19.39
C ASP A 601 64.23 -15.17 18.81
N LEU A 602 63.61 -15.26 17.63
CA LEU A 602 63.49 -16.48 16.82
C LEU A 602 64.83 -17.03 16.30
N PHE A 603 65.82 -16.16 16.04
CA PHE A 603 67.05 -16.55 15.33
C PHE A 603 68.38 -16.26 16.05
N LYS A 604 68.41 -15.52 17.16
CA LYS A 604 69.64 -15.29 17.98
C LYS A 604 69.76 -16.23 19.20
N GLY A 605 68.69 -16.90 19.61
CA GLY A 605 68.58 -17.47 20.96
C GLY A 605 69.35 -18.76 21.31
N ARG A 606 69.79 -19.61 20.37
CA ARG A 606 70.60 -20.79 20.69
C ARG A 606 71.57 -21.17 19.57
N GLU A 607 72.86 -21.01 19.86
CA GLU A 607 73.95 -21.71 19.17
C GLU A 607 74.04 -23.14 19.72
N GLU A 608 73.22 -24.08 19.24
CA GLU A 608 73.48 -25.52 19.44
C GLU A 608 72.74 -26.37 18.39
N GLU A 609 73.32 -27.52 18.06
CA GLU A 609 73.30 -28.27 16.79
C GLU A 609 71.96 -28.46 16.03
N GLN A 610 70.81 -28.32 16.69
CA GLN A 610 69.48 -28.60 16.11
C GLN A 610 69.05 -27.59 15.01
N GLN A 611 69.40 -26.31 15.18
CA GLN A 611 68.96 -25.23 14.27
C GLN A 611 69.83 -25.09 13.01
N SER A 612 70.84 -25.95 12.85
CA SER A 612 71.72 -25.99 11.67
C SER A 612 71.04 -26.62 10.45
N ARG A 613 70.19 -27.65 10.65
CA ARG A 613 69.64 -28.47 9.55
C ARG A 613 68.57 -27.77 8.71
N LEU A 614 67.82 -26.82 9.29
CA LEU A 614 66.73 -26.09 8.62
C LEU A 614 66.99 -24.58 8.56
N ARG A 615 68.24 -24.13 8.73
CA ARG A 615 68.57 -22.69 8.79
C ARG A 615 68.25 -21.94 7.51
N LEU A 616 68.49 -22.57 6.36
CA LEU A 616 68.19 -21.97 5.06
C LEU A 616 66.68 -21.98 4.80
N THR A 617 66.01 -23.10 5.05
CA THR A 617 64.57 -23.26 4.82
C THR A 617 63.74 -22.37 5.73
N SER A 618 64.10 -22.24 7.01
CA SER A 618 63.43 -21.32 7.95
C SER A 618 63.55 -19.86 7.53
N ARG A 619 64.73 -19.41 7.06
CA ARG A 619 64.91 -18.04 6.54
C ARG A 619 64.11 -17.80 5.26
N ILE A 620 64.07 -18.78 4.35
CA ILE A 620 63.28 -18.67 3.10
C ILE A 620 61.79 -18.62 3.41
N VAL A 621 61.28 -19.54 4.23
CA VAL A 621 59.85 -19.58 4.60
C VAL A 621 59.45 -18.33 5.37
N PHE A 622 60.32 -17.82 6.25
CA PHE A 622 60.10 -16.56 6.95
C PHE A 622 60.08 -15.34 5.99
N MET A 623 60.96 -15.29 4.98
CA MET A 623 60.92 -14.25 3.94
C MET A 623 59.65 -14.35 3.09
N CYS A 624 59.24 -15.57 2.71
CA CYS A 624 57.96 -15.78 2.02
C CYS A 624 56.77 -15.33 2.88
N PHE A 625 56.81 -15.57 4.20
CA PHE A 625 55.81 -15.09 5.13
C PHE A 625 55.75 -13.56 5.17
N ILE A 626 56.89 -12.86 5.27
CA ILE A 626 56.92 -11.39 5.23
C ILE A 626 56.30 -10.86 3.92
N ILE A 627 56.67 -11.45 2.77
CA ILE A 627 56.15 -10.99 1.48
C ILE A 627 54.63 -11.23 1.39
N LEU A 628 54.17 -12.45 1.67
CA LEU A 628 52.77 -12.83 1.46
C LEU A 628 51.84 -12.28 2.55
N ALA A 629 52.22 -12.37 3.81
CA ALA A 629 51.36 -11.99 4.93
C ALA A 629 51.49 -10.50 5.28
N SER A 630 52.69 -9.92 5.19
CA SER A 630 52.94 -8.58 5.71
C SER A 630 52.98 -7.52 4.62
N ILE A 631 53.47 -7.84 3.43
CA ILE A 631 53.46 -6.89 2.31
C ILE A 631 52.18 -7.05 1.50
N VAL A 632 51.83 -8.26 1.06
CA VAL A 632 50.67 -8.47 0.19
C VAL A 632 49.37 -8.38 0.98
N LEU A 633 49.20 -9.22 2.01
CA LEU A 633 47.91 -9.32 2.71
C LEU A 633 47.59 -8.08 3.56
N MET A 634 48.56 -7.49 4.28
CA MET A 634 48.31 -6.26 5.04
C MET A 634 47.92 -5.08 4.13
N ASN A 635 48.64 -4.88 3.02
CA ASN A 635 48.32 -3.79 2.08
C ASN A 635 47.00 -4.05 1.34
N LEU A 636 46.67 -5.31 1.03
CA LEU A 636 45.36 -5.68 0.49
C LEU A 636 44.25 -5.35 1.50
N MET A 637 44.42 -5.69 2.77
CA MET A 637 43.44 -5.45 3.82
C MET A 637 43.19 -3.95 4.04
N VAL A 638 44.26 -3.14 4.07
CA VAL A 638 44.15 -1.67 4.13
C VAL A 638 43.51 -1.12 2.85
N GLY A 639 43.89 -1.63 1.68
CA GLY A 639 43.35 -1.21 0.39
C GLY A 639 41.83 -1.42 0.29
N VAL A 640 41.34 -2.61 0.66
CA VAL A 640 39.91 -2.93 0.69
C VAL A 640 39.17 -2.05 1.70
N ALA A 641 39.73 -1.89 2.90
CA ALA A 641 39.13 -1.05 3.93
C ALA A 641 38.98 0.42 3.47
N VAL A 642 39.98 0.98 2.81
CA VAL A 642 39.97 2.38 2.33
C VAL A 642 38.97 2.56 1.18
N SER A 643 38.90 1.62 0.23
CA SER A 643 37.93 1.70 -0.87
C SER A 643 36.48 1.63 -0.37
N ASP A 644 36.23 0.82 0.65
CA ASP A 644 34.89 0.71 1.24
C ASP A 644 34.49 1.98 2.00
N ILE A 645 35.44 2.63 2.68
CA ILE A 645 35.21 3.89 3.40
C ILE A 645 34.73 5.00 2.45
N GLN A 646 35.35 5.11 1.27
CA GLN A 646 34.98 6.12 0.27
C GLN A 646 33.57 5.89 -0.27
N GLY A 647 33.26 4.66 -0.69
CA GLY A 647 31.91 4.31 -1.18
C GLY A 647 30.82 4.49 -0.12
N LEU A 648 31.14 4.20 1.15
CA LEU A 648 30.22 4.42 2.27
C LEU A 648 29.96 5.92 2.52
N GLN A 649 30.89 6.80 2.18
CA GLN A 649 30.76 8.24 2.45
C GLN A 649 29.79 8.89 1.48
N GLU A 650 29.82 8.44 0.23
CA GLU A 650 28.88 8.83 -0.81
C GLU A 650 27.44 8.35 -0.51
N GLU A 651 27.28 7.14 0.02
CA GLU A 651 25.97 6.61 0.47
C GLU A 651 25.55 7.08 1.88
N GLY A 652 26.45 7.74 2.61
CA GLY A 652 26.36 7.93 4.06
C GLY A 652 25.16 8.78 4.51
N HIS A 653 24.76 9.78 3.72
CA HIS A 653 23.60 10.63 4.04
C HIS A 653 22.29 9.83 4.04
N GLY A 654 22.07 8.99 3.03
CA GLY A 654 20.89 8.14 2.94
C GLY A 654 20.79 7.11 4.06
N ARG A 655 21.89 6.40 4.33
CA ARG A 655 21.97 5.42 5.42
C ARG A 655 21.75 6.06 6.80
N ARG A 656 22.20 7.31 6.99
CA ARG A 656 21.94 8.08 8.21
C ARG A 656 20.43 8.36 8.39
N LEU A 657 19.75 8.79 7.33
CA LEU A 657 18.31 9.03 7.36
C LEU A 657 17.54 7.74 7.62
N GLU A 658 17.99 6.62 7.07
CA GLU A 658 17.41 5.30 7.32
C GLU A 658 17.50 4.92 8.81
N LYS A 659 18.69 5.05 9.42
CA LYS A 659 18.89 4.76 10.85
C LYS A 659 18.05 5.66 11.75
N GLN A 660 17.93 6.95 11.40
CA GLN A 660 17.02 7.86 12.09
C GLN A 660 15.57 7.35 12.02
N ALA A 661 15.11 6.99 10.82
CA ALA A 661 13.77 6.48 10.60
C ALA A 661 13.50 5.18 11.39
N GLU A 662 14.44 4.23 11.38
CA GLU A 662 14.36 2.98 12.15
C GLU A 662 14.18 3.26 13.65
N PHE A 663 15.02 4.12 14.23
CA PHE A 663 14.96 4.46 15.66
C PHE A 663 13.65 5.16 16.02
N ILE A 664 13.24 6.17 15.25
CA ILE A 664 11.99 6.91 15.49
C ILE A 664 10.80 5.96 15.47
N ARG A 665 10.76 5.02 14.52
CA ARG A 665 9.69 4.03 14.41
C ARG A 665 9.72 3.02 15.57
N GLN A 666 10.89 2.59 16.02
CA GLN A 666 11.00 1.72 17.22
C GLN A 666 10.46 2.45 18.45
N PHE A 667 10.81 3.72 18.61
CA PHE A 667 10.32 4.57 19.69
C PHE A 667 8.79 4.73 19.67
N GLU A 668 8.19 5.02 18.50
CA GLU A 668 6.73 5.10 18.35
C GLU A 668 6.02 3.77 18.68
N LYS A 669 6.63 2.63 18.30
CA LYS A 669 6.08 1.32 18.66
C LYS A 669 6.09 1.06 20.15
N VAL A 670 7.17 1.41 20.83
CA VAL A 670 7.27 1.27 22.29
C VAL A 670 6.24 2.18 22.98
N ILE A 671 6.07 3.42 22.52
CA ILE A 671 5.07 4.34 23.08
C ILE A 671 3.63 3.86 22.84
N SER A 672 3.36 3.23 21.71
CA SER A 672 2.01 2.77 21.34
C SER A 672 1.62 1.41 21.93
N VAL A 673 2.47 0.80 22.77
CA VAL A 673 2.11 -0.43 23.50
C VAL A 673 1.06 -0.11 24.56
N LYS A 674 0.00 -0.93 24.63
CA LYS A 674 -1.11 -0.80 25.59
C LYS A 674 -0.67 -0.68 27.06
N VAL A 675 0.52 -1.18 27.41
CA VAL A 675 1.11 -1.07 28.74
C VAL A 675 1.39 0.39 29.11
N VAL A 676 1.83 1.22 28.17
CA VAL A 676 2.05 2.67 28.38
C VAL A 676 0.72 3.38 28.65
N ASP A 677 -0.38 2.84 28.15
CA ASP A 677 -1.74 3.36 28.34
C ASP A 677 -2.43 2.81 29.61
N SER A 678 -1.84 1.79 30.24
CA SER A 678 -2.38 1.19 31.47
C SER A 678 -2.33 2.15 32.65
N LYS A 679 -3.21 2.00 33.64
CA LYS A 679 -3.21 2.87 34.84
C LYS A 679 -1.92 2.83 35.67
N TRP A 680 -1.10 1.80 35.47
CA TRP A 680 0.16 1.56 36.21
C TRP A 680 1.33 2.40 35.69
N PHE A 681 1.27 2.90 34.45
CA PHE A 681 2.36 3.69 33.88
C PHE A 681 2.27 5.16 34.33
N PRO A 682 3.36 5.79 34.82
CA PRO A 682 3.32 7.15 35.35
C PRO A 682 2.72 8.18 34.38
N ASN A 683 1.65 8.85 34.81
CA ASN A 683 0.89 9.79 33.97
C ASN A 683 1.73 10.97 33.45
N ILE A 684 2.71 11.40 34.24
CA ILE A 684 3.63 12.49 33.87
C ILE A 684 4.51 12.06 32.69
N ILE A 685 5.09 10.86 32.75
CA ILE A 685 5.92 10.28 31.68
C ILE A 685 5.08 10.01 30.44
N ARG A 686 3.86 9.49 30.60
CA ARG A 686 2.93 9.25 29.48
C ARG A 686 2.62 10.54 28.70
N ARG A 687 2.26 11.60 29.41
CA ARG A 687 1.98 12.92 28.80
C ARG A 687 3.22 13.48 28.11
N TYR A 688 4.39 13.32 28.73
CA TYR A 688 5.65 13.76 28.14
C TYR A 688 5.98 13.01 26.84
N LEU A 689 5.88 11.67 26.84
CA LEU A 689 6.15 10.82 25.68
C LEU A 689 5.17 11.10 24.53
N ARG A 690 3.86 11.18 24.81
CA ARG A 690 2.84 11.46 23.78
C ARG A 690 3.02 12.84 23.13
N ARG A 691 3.36 13.88 23.90
CA ARG A 691 3.64 15.23 23.35
C ARG A 691 4.86 15.26 22.41
N ARG A 692 5.84 14.38 22.64
CA ARG A 692 7.08 14.30 21.85
C ARG A 692 7.01 13.31 20.68
N GLY A 693 6.07 12.37 20.69
CA GLY A 693 5.92 11.33 19.67
C GLY A 693 5.27 11.77 18.35
N CYS A 694 4.59 12.93 18.33
CA CYS A 694 3.83 13.38 17.16
C CYS A 694 4.33 14.74 16.66
N ILE A 695 4.31 14.95 15.35
CA ILE A 695 4.48 16.28 14.73
C ILE A 695 3.17 16.76 14.10
N HIS A 696 3.04 18.07 13.91
CA HIS A 696 1.92 18.63 13.15
C HIS A 696 2.03 18.19 11.69
N LEU A 697 0.86 18.00 11.06
CA LEU A 697 0.76 17.54 9.68
C LEU A 697 1.13 18.62 8.66
N GLN A 698 1.24 19.89 9.07
CA GLN A 698 1.60 20.98 8.18
C GLN A 698 2.74 21.80 8.76
N LEU A 699 3.71 22.14 7.92
CA LEU A 699 4.79 23.08 8.24
C LEU A 699 4.76 24.23 7.24
N MET A 700 4.89 25.45 7.76
CA MET A 700 4.94 26.67 6.95
C MET A 700 6.32 27.29 7.05
N ILE A 701 6.91 27.63 5.90
CA ILE A 701 8.24 28.22 5.76
C ILE A 701 8.08 29.58 5.04
N GLN A 702 8.71 30.61 5.60
CA GLN A 702 8.82 31.95 5.00
C GLN A 702 10.32 32.29 4.86
N PRO A 703 10.83 32.56 3.64
CA PRO A 703 12.25 32.75 3.37
C PRO A 703 12.76 34.17 3.68
N GLU A 704 11.92 35.21 3.61
CA GLU A 704 12.34 36.62 3.74
C GLU A 704 12.61 37.08 5.18
N LEU A 705 12.02 36.40 6.17
CA LEU A 705 12.41 36.57 7.57
C LEU A 705 13.53 35.58 7.85
N THR A 706 14.77 36.06 8.06
CA THR A 706 15.91 35.28 8.60
C THR A 706 15.69 34.80 10.06
N GLY A 707 14.43 34.62 10.45
CA GLY A 707 13.93 33.89 11.60
C GLY A 707 12.60 33.22 11.21
N TYR A 708 12.68 31.96 10.78
CA TYR A 708 11.53 31.10 10.50
C TYR A 708 10.51 31.14 11.65
N ARG A 709 9.36 31.81 11.44
CA ARG A 709 8.22 31.77 12.37
C ARG A 709 7.21 30.73 11.89
N SER A 710 7.26 29.53 12.46
CA SER A 710 6.06 28.70 12.53
C SER A 710 5.05 29.41 13.42
N PHE A 711 3.76 29.41 13.05
CA PHE A 711 2.67 29.97 13.86
C PHE A 711 2.35 29.10 15.11
N ASP A 712 3.40 28.68 15.82
CA ASP A 712 3.31 28.05 17.14
C ASP A 712 4.49 28.54 18.00
N GLU A 713 4.16 29.43 18.92
CA GLU A 713 5.04 30.39 19.61
C GLU A 713 6.06 29.75 20.57
N LYS A 714 6.21 28.41 20.62
CA LYS A 714 7.02 27.74 21.66
C LYS A 714 7.91 26.57 21.20
N SER A 715 8.01 26.23 19.91
CA SER A 715 8.78 25.05 19.48
C SER A 715 9.74 25.26 18.30
N THR A 716 10.41 26.40 18.22
CA THR A 716 11.38 26.69 17.15
C THR A 716 12.65 25.83 17.26
N ARG A 717 12.71 24.71 16.54
CA ARG A 717 13.98 24.10 16.11
C ARG A 717 14.06 24.24 14.59
N LYS A 718 15.01 25.05 14.13
CA LYS A 718 15.21 25.44 12.73
C LYS A 718 15.56 24.20 11.89
N LEU A 719 14.96 24.09 10.70
CA LEU A 719 15.45 23.17 9.67
C LEU A 719 16.84 23.62 9.19
N PRO A 720 17.70 22.72 8.69
CA PRO A 720 18.96 23.10 8.06
C PRO A 720 18.74 24.07 6.88
N LEU A 721 19.63 25.06 6.72
CA LEU A 721 19.53 26.06 5.66
C LEU A 721 19.52 25.43 4.26
N GLU A 722 20.43 24.48 4.01
CA GLU A 722 20.52 23.71 2.75
C GLU A 722 19.20 23.02 2.38
N LEU A 723 18.52 22.44 3.38
CA LEU A 723 17.24 21.77 3.19
C LEU A 723 16.12 22.78 2.87
N VAL A 724 16.13 23.94 3.53
CA VAL A 724 15.17 25.01 3.24
C VAL A 724 15.40 25.56 1.82
N GLU A 725 16.64 25.79 1.41
CA GLU A 725 16.98 26.23 0.06
C GLU A 725 16.58 25.19 -1.01
N SER A 726 16.76 23.90 -0.73
CA SER A 726 16.28 22.81 -1.58
C SER A 726 14.75 22.82 -1.71
N ILE A 727 14.02 23.03 -0.61
CA ILE A 727 12.55 23.09 -0.61
C ILE A 727 12.05 24.32 -1.35
N VAL A 728 12.67 25.47 -1.12
CA VAL A 728 12.30 26.73 -1.77
C VAL A 728 12.60 26.66 -3.26
N SER A 729 13.78 26.17 -3.67
CA SER A 729 14.11 25.99 -5.10
C SER A 729 13.17 25.00 -5.80
N MET A 730 12.82 23.90 -5.14
CA MET A 730 11.84 22.94 -5.68
C MET A 730 10.44 23.55 -5.82
N ALA A 731 10.04 24.41 -4.87
CA ALA A 731 8.76 25.12 -4.95
C ALA A 731 8.76 26.21 -6.04
N THR A 732 9.88 26.90 -6.30
CA THR A 732 9.99 27.93 -7.35
C THR A 732 10.11 27.34 -8.75
N ASN A 733 10.89 26.27 -8.93
CA ASN A 733 11.10 25.63 -10.24
C ASN A 733 9.80 25.00 -10.80
N LYS A 734 8.87 24.63 -9.92
CA LYS A 734 7.54 24.18 -10.34
C LYS A 734 6.73 25.25 -11.03
N ASP A 735 6.83 26.50 -10.57
CA ASP A 735 6.10 27.61 -11.17
C ASP A 735 6.68 27.98 -12.53
N GLU A 736 8.01 28.00 -12.69
CA GLU A 736 8.63 28.27 -14.00
C GLU A 736 8.17 27.25 -15.05
N ASN A 737 8.14 25.96 -14.69
CA ASN A 737 7.61 24.93 -15.58
C ASN A 737 6.10 25.10 -15.82
N ALA A 738 5.30 25.39 -14.78
CA ALA A 738 3.86 25.57 -14.91
C ALA A 738 3.49 26.81 -15.75
N ASP A 739 4.26 27.90 -15.65
CA ASP A 739 4.09 29.13 -16.39
C ASP A 739 4.52 28.96 -17.85
N VAL A 740 5.60 28.22 -18.12
CA VAL A 740 5.97 27.79 -19.48
C VAL A 740 4.86 26.96 -20.11
N PHE A 741 4.33 25.95 -19.41
CA PHE A 741 3.22 25.13 -19.91
C PHE A 741 1.93 25.94 -20.14
N ARG A 742 1.61 26.91 -19.27
CA ARG A 742 0.47 27.81 -19.47
C ARG A 742 0.65 28.71 -20.68
N ASN A 743 1.84 29.26 -20.88
CA ASN A 743 2.14 30.13 -22.02
C ASN A 743 2.06 29.37 -23.35
N VAL A 744 2.59 28.15 -23.42
CA VAL A 744 2.45 27.27 -24.59
C VAL A 744 0.99 26.97 -24.88
N ARG A 745 0.19 26.64 -23.86
CA ARG A 745 -1.24 26.34 -24.03
C ARG A 745 -2.06 27.56 -24.44
N LEU A 746 -1.71 28.75 -23.98
CA LEU A 746 -2.30 30.02 -24.41
C LEU A 746 -1.94 30.34 -25.86
N GLU A 747 -0.70 30.12 -26.27
CA GLU A 747 -0.28 30.26 -27.67
C GLU A 747 -1.04 29.29 -28.59
N GLU A 748 -1.19 28.02 -28.20
CA GLU A 748 -2.00 27.04 -28.93
C GLU A 748 -3.48 27.44 -29.03
N ILE A 749 -4.07 27.96 -27.95
CA ILE A 749 -5.46 28.47 -27.96
C ILE A 749 -5.58 29.71 -28.85
N VAL A 750 -4.60 30.61 -28.82
CA VAL A 750 -4.57 31.81 -29.66
C VAL A 750 -4.39 31.45 -31.13
N GLU A 751 -3.55 30.45 -31.46
CA GLU A 751 -3.43 29.93 -32.82
C GLU A 751 -4.70 29.23 -33.29
N ALA A 752 -5.34 28.41 -32.44
CA ALA A 752 -6.62 27.78 -32.73
C ALA A 752 -7.72 28.82 -32.97
N LEU A 753 -7.77 29.90 -32.17
CA LEU A 753 -8.69 31.03 -32.37
C LEU A 753 -8.39 31.80 -33.66
N LYS A 754 -7.11 32.03 -33.99
CA LYS A 754 -6.71 32.64 -35.27
C LYS A 754 -7.10 31.78 -36.47
N ALA A 755 -6.95 30.46 -36.38
CA ALA A 755 -7.36 29.53 -37.43
C ALA A 755 -8.89 29.53 -37.63
N VAL A 756 -9.67 29.60 -36.55
CA VAL A 756 -11.13 29.73 -36.60
C VAL A 756 -11.56 31.09 -37.17
N LEU A 757 -10.90 32.18 -36.78
CA LEU A 757 -11.17 33.53 -37.29
C LEU A 757 -10.78 33.66 -38.77
N CYS A 758 -9.68 33.06 -39.21
CA CYS A 758 -9.26 33.03 -40.62
C CYS A 758 -10.24 32.21 -41.48
N ASN A 759 -10.79 31.10 -40.97
CA ASN A 759 -11.82 30.33 -41.67
C ASN A 759 -13.16 31.09 -41.82
N ASN A 760 -13.46 32.01 -40.91
CA ASN A 760 -14.68 32.83 -40.96
C ASN A 760 -14.57 34.04 -41.92
N ASN A 761 -13.38 34.38 -42.41
CA ASN A 761 -13.17 35.46 -43.36
C ASN A 761 -13.24 35.02 -44.83
N ASN A 762 -13.65 33.77 -45.10
CA ASN A 762 -13.85 33.31 -46.47
C ASN A 762 -15.26 33.72 -46.96
N PRO A 763 -15.39 34.65 -47.92
CA PRO A 763 -16.67 35.28 -48.28
C PRO A 763 -17.67 34.34 -49.00
N GLU A 764 -17.30 33.09 -49.28
CA GLU A 764 -18.16 32.14 -50.01
C GLU A 764 -19.08 31.27 -49.12
N ARG A 765 -18.99 31.33 -47.78
CA ARG A 765 -19.81 30.49 -46.86
C ARG A 765 -20.94 31.21 -46.12
N ARG A 766 -21.32 32.43 -46.54
CA ARG A 766 -22.40 33.19 -45.88
C ARG A 766 -23.84 32.84 -46.30
N ILE A 767 -24.03 31.76 -47.05
CA ILE A 767 -25.35 31.20 -47.33
C ILE A 767 -25.35 29.77 -46.76
N THR A 768 -26.14 29.56 -45.71
CA THR A 768 -26.33 28.31 -44.91
C THR A 768 -25.35 28.02 -43.76
N ARG A 769 -25.43 28.82 -42.69
CA ARG A 769 -25.82 28.36 -41.33
C ARG A 769 -25.87 29.52 -40.35
#